data_AF-R6YZ31-F1
#
_entry.id   AF-R6YZ31-F1
#
_cell.length_a   1.000
_cell.length_b   1.000
_cell.length_c   1.000
_cell.angle_alpha   90.00
_cell.angle_beta   90.00
_cell.angle_gamma   90.00
#
_symmetry.space_group_name_H-M   'P 1'
#
loop_
_entity.id
_entity.type
_entity.pdbx_description
1 polymer ?
#
loop_
_entity_poly.entity_id
_entity_poly.type
_entity_poly.pdbx_seq_one_letter_code
_entity_poly.pdbx_strand_id
1 'polypeptide(L)'
;MIRRLFIIVSLLVLGTASYASNGESFAIRRGVNLSHWLSQRVENGPAIKDGMHEIDFRKIARDGFDHVRLPIDEEVMWNEQGQKNEEAFHFLHQGIRWAMQNDLRVIVDLHIIRSHYFNAGNEGKQNRLWNDVNEQNHFLDLWKELVTELKVYPTSAVAYEIMNEPTAPDHSDWNKLLAKAYQVIRSVEKDRVLVLGSNMWQGVGTFQYLEVPQGDPNILLSCHFYEPFLLSHYKAEWTEFGNYQGNVHYPGYLVTDDEFNRLSETDKKLVGRWKTPWNRETLVSFLMKAKQVADEKGLHLYCGEFGMYEKAPVADALRWYKDVISVFDSLDIAWAKWDYQGGFGIYTVKNQPKTELIQTILSGKSKPIIVGGVLAYLNDNLPIEERVKDALSRMTLEEKTRLSYADGRFSTPGCARLGIPGLMYSDGPHGVRAEICWNSWDYAGWTNDSCTAFPALTCLASTWNPVLSKAYGVAIGEEALFRNKSVLLGPGVNIYRTPLNGRNFEYLGEDPYLAARMCVPYIQGVQENGVAACVKHYALNNQELWRNHIDVQVSDRALYEIYLPAFKAAVMEGKTWTIMGAYNKVRGTHAAHNKLLNNDILKGEWGFDGCVVTDWGAAHDTYEAAMYGLDLELGTYTNGLTSNSDLGYNDYYLGDAYLRMIKDGKIPMEVVEEKAARVLRLIFRTSMNRNKGFGAMANENHEETAYRIATEGIVLLKNESRFDKKPLLPIQKGAYKRILVVGDNAIRNLMMGGGSSELKPKKVITPLDALKEEFGDCITFSQGYVAGRPMFDRADVIPQSVIDSLYSAAIEEAKQADLVIFLGGLNKNYQQDCEGDDRKTFELPFEQNRLIKGILDVNQKMVLVLTSGNAVDMPWIEKVPSLIQSWYLGSIGGKALADVLIGEINPSGKLPFSYPVRLEDCPAHFYGEISYPGDSIRQEYKEDILVGYRWYDTKKIKPLFPFGYGLSYTEFQYGKPVVSATELKAGESLEVKVTVKNTGKVAGKEIVQLYIGDEKCSVLRPVKELKDFYKVELQPGEEQEVAFTVERDDLTFFDDERHEWIAEPGRFKIYIGRSSEDIEGTATFMYCD
;
A
#
# COMPACT_ATOMS: atom_id res chain seq x y z
N MET A 1 -13.52 12.75 -46.24
CA MET A 1 -12.52 13.43 -47.11
C MET A 1 -12.30 14.82 -46.52
N ILE A 2 -11.12 15.43 -46.27
CA ILE A 2 -9.67 15.22 -46.47
C ILE A 2 -9.07 16.34 -45.57
N ARG A 3 -8.33 16.08 -44.48
CA ARG A 3 -6.86 15.92 -44.35
C ARG A 3 -5.97 17.03 -44.96
N ARG A 4 -5.10 17.60 -44.10
CA ARG A 4 -3.77 18.22 -44.35
C ARG A 4 -3.72 19.66 -44.91
N LEU A 5 -3.16 20.59 -44.13
CA LEU A 5 -1.93 21.37 -44.48
C LEU A 5 -1.56 22.34 -43.34
N PHE A 6 -0.45 22.11 -42.63
CA PHE A 6 0.35 23.16 -41.99
C PHE A 6 1.77 22.63 -41.81
N ILE A 7 2.64 22.94 -42.78
CA ILE A 7 4.10 22.83 -42.68
C ILE A 7 4.68 24.05 -43.40
N ILE A 8 5.79 24.56 -42.86
CA ILE A 8 6.81 25.42 -43.49
C ILE A 8 6.56 26.93 -43.40
N VAL A 9 7.00 27.55 -42.30
CA VAL A 9 7.97 28.67 -42.32
C VAL A 9 8.67 28.69 -40.96
N SER A 10 9.96 28.35 -40.92
CA SER A 10 11.01 28.92 -40.04
C SER A 10 12.23 28.01 -40.06
N LEU A 11 13.06 28.18 -41.09
CA LEU A 11 14.39 27.61 -41.19
C LEU A 11 15.32 28.74 -41.61
N LEU A 12 16.41 28.87 -40.87
CA LEU A 12 17.59 29.75 -41.06
C LEU A 12 17.51 31.20 -40.56
N VAL A 13 18.01 31.41 -39.33
CA VAL A 13 19.27 32.15 -39.11
C VAL A 13 20.09 31.41 -38.04
N LEU A 14 21.36 31.16 -38.39
CA LEU A 14 22.41 30.48 -37.65
C LEU A 14 22.92 31.25 -36.43
N GLY A 15 23.47 30.52 -35.47
CA GLY A 15 24.62 30.98 -34.69
C GLY A 15 24.47 30.82 -33.17
N THR A 16 25.25 29.89 -32.61
CA THR A 16 25.50 29.66 -31.17
C THR A 16 24.34 29.09 -30.35
N ALA A 17 23.93 27.86 -30.66
CA ALA A 17 23.21 27.03 -29.70
C ALA A 17 24.22 26.39 -28.72
N SER A 18 24.17 26.86 -27.48
CA SER A 18 24.61 26.11 -26.30
C SER A 18 24.01 24.70 -26.37
N TYR A 19 24.86 23.67 -26.40
CA TYR A 19 24.46 22.30 -26.08
C TYR A 19 24.15 22.25 -24.57
N ALA A 20 23.01 22.78 -24.19
CA ALA A 20 22.41 22.52 -22.89
C ALA A 20 21.89 21.08 -22.92
N SER A 21 22.57 20.23 -22.16
CA SER A 21 22.28 18.81 -22.01
C SER A 21 20.89 18.61 -21.38
N ASN A 22 19.92 18.16 -22.19
CA ASN A 22 18.87 17.31 -21.66
C ASN A 22 19.53 15.98 -21.24
N GLY A 23 19.23 15.51 -20.03
CA GLY A 23 19.86 14.35 -19.40
C GLY A 23 19.61 13.04 -20.15
N GLU A 24 20.45 12.75 -21.15
CA GLU A 24 20.58 11.40 -21.67
C GLU A 24 21.46 10.56 -20.73
N SER A 25 21.01 9.35 -20.43
CA SER A 25 21.79 8.34 -19.72
C SER A 25 22.73 7.59 -20.67
N PHE A 26 23.85 7.06 -20.19
CA PHE A 26 24.77 6.27 -21.03
C PHE A 26 24.11 4.92 -21.38
N ALA A 27 23.69 4.75 -22.63
CA ALA A 27 22.93 3.60 -23.07
C ALA A 27 23.67 2.82 -24.17
N ILE A 28 23.87 1.52 -23.96
CA ILE A 28 24.57 0.65 -24.91
C ILE A 28 23.83 -0.68 -25.10
N ARG A 29 24.03 -1.32 -26.24
CA ARG A 29 23.42 -2.63 -26.52
C ARG A 29 24.33 -3.52 -27.36
N ARG A 30 24.85 -3.01 -28.49
CA ARG A 30 25.69 -3.77 -29.43
C ARG A 30 26.84 -2.92 -29.92
N GLY A 31 28.05 -3.39 -29.70
CA GLY A 31 29.25 -2.65 -30.03
C GLY A 31 30.29 -3.46 -30.77
N VAL A 32 31.36 -2.77 -31.11
CA VAL A 32 32.53 -3.32 -31.76
C VAL A 32 33.80 -2.67 -31.21
N ASN A 33 34.85 -3.47 -31.08
CA ASN A 33 36.14 -3.02 -30.59
C ASN A 33 37.01 -2.50 -31.74
N LEU A 34 37.64 -1.34 -31.57
CA LEU A 34 38.52 -0.72 -32.58
C LEU A 34 40.00 -0.98 -32.26
N SER A 35 40.40 -2.25 -32.30
CA SER A 35 41.80 -2.68 -32.07
C SER A 35 42.72 -2.30 -33.23
N HIS A 36 44.03 -2.48 -33.05
CA HIS A 36 45.09 -2.21 -34.04
C HIS A 36 45.17 -0.76 -34.55
N TRP A 37 44.59 0.20 -33.83
CA TRP A 37 44.65 1.64 -34.15
C TRP A 37 45.41 2.45 -33.10
N LEU A 38 44.79 2.73 -31.95
CA LEU A 38 45.44 3.39 -30.81
C LEU A 38 46.01 2.39 -29.79
N SER A 39 45.86 1.09 -30.09
CA SER A 39 46.31 -0.05 -29.30
C SER A 39 46.69 -1.20 -30.23
N GLN A 40 47.57 -2.09 -29.80
CA GLN A 40 48.03 -3.29 -30.48
C GLN A 40 48.54 -3.01 -31.91
N ARG A 41 49.29 -1.93 -32.08
CA ARG A 41 49.84 -1.56 -33.39
C ARG A 41 50.99 -2.50 -33.77
N VAL A 42 50.97 -2.98 -35.00
CA VAL A 42 52.04 -3.84 -35.53
C VAL A 42 53.31 -3.00 -35.75
N GLU A 43 54.48 -3.56 -35.44
CA GLU A 43 55.78 -2.93 -35.71
C GLU A 43 55.92 -2.64 -37.23
N ASN A 44 56.18 -1.37 -37.60
CA ASN A 44 56.13 -0.86 -38.98
C ASN A 44 54.73 -0.85 -39.65
N GLY A 45 53.65 -0.88 -38.87
CA GLY A 45 52.28 -0.70 -39.36
C GLY A 45 51.96 0.72 -39.86
N PRO A 46 50.74 0.95 -40.39
CA PRO A 46 50.30 2.28 -40.86
C PRO A 46 50.42 3.35 -39.78
N ALA A 47 50.64 4.62 -40.16
CA ALA A 47 50.65 5.73 -39.20
C ALA A 47 49.27 5.89 -38.52
N ILE A 48 49.20 6.53 -37.35
CA ILE A 48 47.94 6.66 -36.57
C ILE A 48 46.84 7.27 -37.45
N LYS A 49 47.20 8.31 -38.21
CA LYS A 49 46.31 9.00 -39.16
C LYS A 49 45.73 8.13 -40.28
N ASP A 50 46.35 6.99 -40.58
CA ASP A 50 45.95 6.10 -41.67
C ASP A 50 45.15 4.89 -41.16
N GLY A 51 44.92 4.78 -39.85
CA GLY A 51 44.20 3.67 -39.21
C GLY A 51 42.68 3.75 -39.40
N MET A 52 41.99 4.52 -38.55
CA MET A 52 40.53 4.69 -38.61
C MET A 52 40.13 6.08 -39.12
N HIS A 53 39.00 6.14 -39.83
CA HIS A 53 38.45 7.38 -40.39
C HIS A 53 36.97 7.52 -40.05
N GLU A 54 36.41 8.74 -40.16
CA GLU A 54 34.97 9.00 -39.92
C GLU A 54 34.05 8.02 -40.68
N ILE A 55 34.43 7.62 -41.90
CA ILE A 55 33.65 6.69 -42.73
C ILE A 55 33.49 5.32 -42.07
N ASP A 56 34.44 4.89 -41.25
CA ASP A 56 34.37 3.61 -40.53
C ASP A 56 33.35 3.66 -39.39
N PHE A 57 33.34 4.75 -38.61
CA PHE A 57 32.30 4.99 -37.59
C PHE A 57 30.91 5.08 -38.21
N ARG A 58 30.79 5.74 -39.37
CA ARG A 58 29.52 5.79 -40.12
C ARG A 58 29.07 4.41 -40.58
N LYS A 59 29.98 3.53 -41.02
CA LYS A 59 29.65 2.15 -41.38
C LYS A 59 29.19 1.36 -40.16
N ILE A 60 29.89 1.48 -39.04
CA ILE A 60 29.53 0.81 -37.78
C ILE A 60 28.11 1.20 -37.36
N ALA A 61 27.78 2.49 -37.34
CA ALA A 61 26.44 2.97 -37.02
C ALA A 61 25.39 2.48 -38.03
N ARG A 62 25.68 2.59 -39.33
CA ARG A 62 24.79 2.12 -40.41
C ARG A 62 24.51 0.63 -40.32
N ASP A 63 25.50 -0.16 -39.95
CA ASP A 63 25.38 -1.61 -39.82
C ASP A 63 24.59 -1.99 -38.55
N GLY A 64 24.24 -1.04 -37.67
CA GLY A 64 23.29 -1.24 -36.56
C GLY A 64 23.92 -1.42 -35.18
N PHE A 65 25.20 -1.07 -35.04
CA PHE A 65 25.89 -0.96 -33.76
C PHE A 65 25.62 0.42 -33.14
N ASP A 66 25.65 0.51 -31.81
CA ASP A 66 25.34 1.72 -31.03
C ASP A 66 26.50 2.21 -30.16
N HIS A 67 27.58 1.44 -30.06
CA HIS A 67 28.79 1.88 -29.38
C HIS A 67 30.05 1.28 -29.97
N VAL A 68 31.16 1.92 -29.66
CA VAL A 68 32.50 1.45 -29.96
C VAL A 68 33.32 1.42 -28.69
N ARG A 69 34.17 0.42 -28.56
CA ARG A 69 35.28 0.47 -27.60
C ARG A 69 36.51 0.99 -28.32
N LEU A 70 37.22 1.91 -27.67
CA LEU A 70 38.50 2.47 -28.12
C LEU A 70 39.60 1.97 -27.17
N PRO A 71 40.20 0.81 -27.45
CA PRO A 71 41.40 0.36 -26.76
C PRO A 71 42.55 1.35 -27.03
N ILE A 72 43.25 1.74 -25.97
CA ILE A 72 44.45 2.60 -26.01
C ILE A 72 45.61 1.93 -25.27
N ASP A 73 46.81 2.01 -25.85
CA ASP A 73 48.02 1.51 -25.21
C ASP A 73 48.88 2.66 -24.70
N GLU A 74 49.51 2.46 -23.54
CA GLU A 74 50.37 3.46 -22.92
C GLU A 74 51.50 3.88 -23.87
N GLU A 75 52.08 2.94 -24.61
CA GLU A 75 53.18 3.20 -25.55
C GLU A 75 52.79 4.03 -26.77
N VAL A 76 51.51 4.05 -27.13
CA VAL A 76 50.99 4.85 -28.24
C VAL A 76 50.65 6.25 -27.74
N MET A 77 50.02 6.33 -26.57
CA MET A 77 49.46 7.55 -26.01
C MET A 77 50.49 8.40 -25.26
N TRP A 78 51.52 7.78 -24.67
CA TRP A 78 52.59 8.46 -23.93
C TRP A 78 53.97 7.94 -24.31
N ASN A 79 54.97 8.82 -24.36
CA ASN A 79 56.36 8.41 -24.55
C ASN A 79 56.97 7.82 -23.26
N GLU A 80 58.23 7.35 -23.32
CA GLU A 80 58.92 6.74 -22.17
C GLU A 80 59.15 7.71 -21.00
N GLN A 81 59.10 9.03 -21.24
CA GLN A 81 59.18 10.06 -20.21
C GLN A 81 57.81 10.41 -19.60
N GLY A 82 56.74 9.70 -20.00
CA GLY A 82 55.37 9.95 -19.56
C GLY A 82 54.72 11.19 -20.18
N GLN A 83 55.30 11.75 -21.24
CA GLN A 83 54.72 12.90 -21.94
C GLN A 83 53.70 12.43 -22.99
N LYS A 84 52.59 13.17 -23.11
CA LYS A 84 51.54 12.90 -24.11
C LYS A 84 52.10 12.89 -25.53
N ASN A 85 51.66 11.91 -26.30
CA ASN A 85 51.76 11.94 -27.74
C ASN A 85 50.57 12.73 -28.31
N GLU A 86 50.83 13.98 -28.69
CA GLU A 86 49.81 14.91 -29.20
C GLU A 86 49.06 14.37 -30.42
N GLU A 87 49.72 13.60 -31.31
CA GLU A 87 49.05 12.99 -32.47
C GLU A 87 48.07 11.90 -32.01
N ALA A 88 48.48 11.03 -31.08
CA ALA A 88 47.63 9.96 -30.58
C ALA A 88 46.41 10.50 -29.82
N PHE A 89 46.61 11.49 -28.94
CA PHE A 89 45.51 12.17 -28.25
C PHE A 89 44.58 12.91 -29.22
N HIS A 90 45.15 13.57 -30.25
CA HIS A 90 44.34 14.19 -31.29
C HIS A 90 43.39 13.18 -31.96
N PHE A 91 43.87 11.98 -32.30
CA PHE A 91 43.07 10.93 -32.90
C PHE A 91 42.11 10.23 -31.93
N LEU A 92 42.45 10.11 -30.65
CA LEU A 92 41.51 9.71 -29.60
C LEU A 92 40.31 10.68 -29.56
N HIS A 93 40.57 11.98 -29.51
CA HIS A 93 39.52 13.00 -29.54
C HIS A 93 38.73 13.01 -30.86
N GLN A 94 39.39 12.78 -32.00
CA GLN A 94 38.70 12.65 -33.29
C GLN A 94 37.79 11.42 -33.32
N GLY A 95 38.28 10.26 -32.87
CA GLY A 95 37.49 9.03 -32.76
C GLY A 95 36.24 9.22 -31.91
N ILE A 96 36.37 9.86 -30.75
CA ILE A 96 35.22 10.19 -29.89
C ILE A 96 34.22 11.10 -30.62
N ARG A 97 34.70 12.14 -31.31
CA ARG A 97 33.82 13.04 -32.07
C ARG A 97 33.13 12.34 -33.23
N TRP A 98 33.84 11.49 -33.98
CA TRP A 98 33.25 10.71 -35.08
C TRP A 98 32.20 9.74 -34.58
N ALA A 99 32.43 9.08 -33.44
CA ALA A 99 31.43 8.24 -32.78
C ALA A 99 30.17 9.06 -32.44
N MET A 100 30.32 10.18 -31.71
CA MET A 100 29.20 11.04 -31.31
C MET A 100 28.42 11.60 -32.51
N GLN A 101 29.10 11.98 -33.59
CA GLN A 101 28.46 12.47 -34.83
C GLN A 101 27.60 11.41 -35.52
N ASN A 102 27.86 10.12 -35.24
CA ASN A 102 27.11 8.98 -35.77
C ASN A 102 26.25 8.31 -34.68
N ASP A 103 25.97 9.00 -33.57
CA ASP A 103 25.19 8.52 -32.41
C ASP A 103 25.75 7.24 -31.76
N LEU A 104 27.07 7.02 -31.87
CA LEU A 104 27.76 5.93 -31.20
C LEU A 104 28.28 6.39 -29.83
N ARG A 105 28.02 5.60 -28.79
CA ARG A 105 28.66 5.75 -27.48
C ARG A 105 30.10 5.21 -27.53
N VAL A 106 30.94 5.68 -26.62
CA VAL A 106 32.36 5.31 -26.59
C VAL A 106 32.75 4.78 -25.23
N ILE A 107 33.41 3.62 -25.21
CA ILE A 107 34.10 3.09 -24.03
C ILE A 107 35.60 3.21 -24.31
N VAL A 108 36.29 4.11 -23.60
CA VAL A 108 37.75 4.23 -23.69
C VAL A 108 38.37 3.22 -22.75
N ASP A 109 39.21 2.34 -23.27
CA ASP A 109 39.77 1.20 -22.56
C ASP A 109 41.29 1.30 -22.47
N LEU A 110 41.82 1.32 -21.25
CA LEU A 110 43.27 1.27 -21.05
C LEU A 110 43.74 -0.19 -21.21
N HIS A 111 44.21 -0.49 -22.42
CA HIS A 111 44.29 -1.85 -22.92
C HIS A 111 45.61 -2.55 -22.57
N ILE A 112 46.75 -1.88 -22.85
CA ILE A 112 48.08 -2.36 -22.49
C ILE A 112 48.87 -1.19 -21.86
N ILE A 113 49.55 -1.46 -20.76
CA ILE A 113 50.48 -0.53 -20.13
C ILE A 113 51.88 -1.14 -20.05
N ARG A 114 52.93 -0.33 -19.95
CA ARG A 114 54.32 -0.81 -19.97
C ARG A 114 54.63 -1.80 -18.85
N SER A 115 53.90 -1.73 -17.74
CA SER A 115 54.07 -2.58 -16.57
C SER A 115 53.12 -3.78 -16.51
N HIS A 116 52.15 -3.87 -17.44
CA HIS A 116 51.23 -5.00 -17.55
C HIS A 116 50.81 -5.30 -18.99
N TYR A 117 50.96 -6.58 -19.35
CA TYR A 117 50.47 -7.16 -20.58
C TYR A 117 49.81 -8.51 -20.28
N PHE A 118 48.59 -8.71 -20.75
CA PHE A 118 47.74 -9.87 -20.42
C PHE A 118 48.31 -11.22 -20.91
N ASN A 119 49.17 -11.21 -21.94
CA ASN A 119 49.85 -12.40 -22.47
C ASN A 119 51.31 -12.53 -22.00
N ALA A 120 51.76 -11.74 -21.03
CA ALA A 120 53.16 -11.69 -20.60
C ALA A 120 53.75 -13.07 -20.26
N GLY A 121 53.01 -13.91 -19.53
CA GLY A 121 53.47 -15.25 -19.15
C GLY A 121 53.72 -16.20 -20.32
N ASN A 122 52.91 -16.11 -21.39
CA ASN A 122 53.06 -16.93 -22.59
C ASN A 122 54.24 -16.46 -23.47
N GLU A 123 54.59 -15.18 -23.39
CA GLU A 123 55.69 -14.56 -24.14
C GLU A 123 56.99 -14.43 -23.32
N GLY A 124 57.04 -14.97 -22.10
CA GLY A 124 58.21 -14.89 -21.22
C GLY A 124 58.50 -13.50 -20.65
N LYS A 125 57.51 -12.59 -20.68
CA LYS A 125 57.57 -11.24 -20.08
C LYS A 125 57.05 -11.28 -18.63
N GLN A 126 57.43 -10.30 -17.81
CA GLN A 126 56.96 -10.15 -16.43
C GLN A 126 56.06 -8.93 -16.25
N ASN A 127 54.93 -9.11 -15.56
CA ASN A 127 54.03 -8.03 -15.18
C ASN A 127 54.51 -7.37 -13.87
N ARG A 128 55.13 -6.19 -13.99
CA ARG A 128 55.69 -5.44 -12.85
C ARG A 128 54.61 -4.72 -12.03
N LEU A 129 53.46 -4.41 -12.63
CA LEU A 129 52.35 -3.69 -11.99
C LEU A 129 51.94 -4.28 -10.62
N TRP A 130 52.00 -5.60 -10.48
CA TRP A 130 51.53 -6.28 -9.27
C TRP A 130 52.52 -6.23 -8.11
N ASN A 131 53.81 -6.02 -8.39
CA ASN A 131 54.89 -6.13 -7.40
C ASN A 131 55.66 -4.82 -7.17
N ASP A 132 55.38 -3.76 -7.93
CA ASP A 132 56.05 -2.47 -7.83
C ASP A 132 55.04 -1.33 -7.58
N VAL A 133 55.18 -0.65 -6.43
CA VAL A 133 54.31 0.46 -6.02
C VAL A 133 54.47 1.68 -6.95
N ASN A 134 55.66 1.90 -7.52
CA ASN A 134 55.85 3.01 -8.46
C ASN A 134 55.08 2.78 -9.76
N GLU A 135 55.05 1.53 -10.24
CA GLU A 135 54.27 1.15 -11.42
C GLU A 135 52.75 1.26 -11.15
N GLN A 136 52.30 0.96 -9.92
CA GLN A 136 50.92 1.19 -9.51
C GLN A 136 50.57 2.68 -9.45
N ASN A 137 51.46 3.52 -8.90
CA ASN A 137 51.23 4.96 -8.85
C ASN A 137 51.21 5.56 -10.27
N HIS A 138 52.10 5.10 -11.15
CA HIS A 138 52.11 5.49 -12.55
C HIS A 138 50.79 5.14 -13.25
N PHE A 139 50.25 3.93 -13.04
CA PHE A 139 48.93 3.56 -13.53
C PHE A 139 47.81 4.51 -13.05
N LEU A 140 47.86 4.93 -11.78
CA LEU A 140 46.91 5.90 -11.24
C LEU A 140 47.10 7.31 -11.83
N ASP A 141 48.33 7.72 -12.09
CA ASP A 141 48.65 9.00 -12.74
C ASP A 141 48.16 9.04 -14.19
N LEU A 142 48.33 7.95 -14.95
CA LEU A 142 47.75 7.79 -16.29
C LEU A 142 46.23 8.00 -16.26
N TRP A 143 45.53 7.37 -15.31
CA TRP A 143 44.09 7.54 -15.15
C TRP A 143 43.69 8.95 -14.77
N LYS A 144 44.43 9.60 -13.86
CA LYS A 144 44.20 10.98 -13.45
C LYS A 144 44.33 11.95 -14.62
N GLU A 145 45.31 11.72 -15.49
CA GLU A 145 45.53 12.52 -16.69
C GLU A 145 44.43 12.27 -17.73
N LEU A 146 44.09 11.00 -17.99
CA LEU A 146 43.08 10.61 -18.96
C LEU A 146 41.68 11.14 -18.58
N VAL A 147 41.26 11.03 -17.32
CA VAL A 147 39.97 11.61 -16.87
C VAL A 147 39.96 13.13 -16.96
N THR A 148 41.10 13.78 -16.69
CA THR A 148 41.20 15.24 -16.79
C THR A 148 41.07 15.70 -18.24
N GLU A 149 41.59 14.93 -19.19
CA GLU A 149 41.50 15.20 -20.63
C GLU A 149 40.08 14.95 -21.17
N LEU A 150 39.47 13.82 -20.82
CA LEU A 150 38.23 13.35 -21.44
C LEU A 150 36.95 13.87 -20.77
N LYS A 151 37.01 14.47 -19.57
CA LYS A 151 35.83 15.03 -18.89
C LYS A 151 35.06 16.10 -19.68
N VAL A 152 35.65 16.65 -20.73
CA VAL A 152 35.01 17.62 -21.63
C VAL A 152 33.82 17.02 -22.39
N TYR A 153 33.77 15.70 -22.55
CA TYR A 153 32.69 15.01 -23.24
C TYR A 153 31.51 14.72 -22.30
N PRO A 154 30.25 14.69 -22.80
CA PRO A 154 29.09 14.35 -21.97
C PRO A 154 29.22 12.97 -21.30
N THR A 155 28.78 12.82 -20.05
CA THR A 155 28.72 11.53 -19.33
C THR A 155 27.82 10.51 -20.01
N SER A 156 26.87 10.98 -20.81
CA SER A 156 25.98 10.17 -21.65
C SER A 156 26.66 9.55 -22.87
N ALA A 157 27.85 10.04 -23.26
CA ALA A 157 28.51 9.72 -24.52
C ALA A 157 29.79 8.87 -24.36
N VAL A 158 30.56 9.10 -23.31
CA VAL A 158 31.86 8.44 -23.06
C VAL A 158 31.85 7.76 -21.70
N ALA A 159 32.38 6.54 -21.64
CA ALA A 159 32.66 5.75 -20.44
C ALA A 159 34.13 5.31 -20.40
N TYR A 160 34.62 4.88 -19.23
CA TYR A 160 35.99 4.44 -19.04
C TYR A 160 36.06 2.98 -18.58
N GLU A 161 36.80 2.14 -19.28
CA GLU A 161 37.18 0.81 -18.80
C GLU A 161 38.56 0.87 -18.15
N ILE A 162 38.61 0.56 -16.86
CA ILE A 162 39.77 0.88 -16.01
C ILE A 162 41.02 0.10 -16.44
N MET A 163 40.85 -1.14 -16.87
CA MET A 163 41.95 -1.97 -17.34
C MET A 163 41.41 -3.18 -18.08
N ASN A 164 41.91 -3.41 -19.29
CA ASN A 164 41.64 -4.63 -20.03
C ASN A 164 42.38 -5.83 -19.41
N GLU A 165 41.69 -6.94 -19.24
CA GLU A 165 42.26 -8.25 -18.91
C GLU A 165 43.33 -8.23 -17.80
N PRO A 166 43.02 -7.74 -16.58
CA PRO A 166 43.94 -7.82 -15.46
C PRO A 166 44.32 -9.28 -15.18
N THR A 167 45.61 -9.52 -14.91
CA THR A 167 46.18 -10.85 -14.62
C THR A 167 47.03 -10.79 -13.35
N ALA A 168 46.44 -10.29 -12.27
CA ALA A 168 47.07 -10.26 -10.95
C ALA A 168 47.25 -11.70 -10.42
N PRO A 169 48.36 -12.01 -9.74
CA PRO A 169 48.55 -13.33 -9.13
C PRO A 169 47.47 -13.69 -8.11
N ASP A 170 46.97 -12.71 -7.38
CA ASP A 170 45.88 -12.84 -6.41
C ASP A 170 44.74 -11.86 -6.76
N HIS A 171 43.48 -12.31 -6.62
CA HIS A 171 42.30 -11.47 -6.89
C HIS A 171 42.25 -10.19 -6.03
N SER A 172 42.75 -10.26 -4.79
CA SER A 172 42.76 -9.11 -3.88
C SER A 172 43.70 -7.99 -4.33
N ASP A 173 44.76 -8.30 -5.08
CA ASP A 173 45.70 -7.29 -5.56
C ASP A 173 45.08 -6.45 -6.68
N TRP A 174 44.31 -7.09 -7.57
CA TRP A 174 43.47 -6.37 -8.53
C TRP A 174 42.43 -5.49 -7.83
N ASN A 175 41.66 -6.04 -6.88
CA ASN A 175 40.62 -5.28 -6.18
C ASN A 175 41.19 -4.05 -5.44
N LYS A 176 42.36 -4.17 -4.81
CA LYS A 176 43.03 -3.03 -4.14
C LYS A 176 43.43 -1.94 -5.13
N LEU A 177 44.01 -2.29 -6.28
CA LEU A 177 44.40 -1.32 -7.30
C LEU A 177 43.18 -0.68 -7.96
N LEU A 178 42.16 -1.49 -8.26
CA LEU A 178 40.88 -1.04 -8.79
C LEU A 178 40.20 -0.02 -7.87
N ALA A 179 40.17 -0.27 -6.55
CA ALA A 179 39.60 0.67 -5.58
C ALA A 179 40.34 2.02 -5.55
N LYS A 180 41.68 2.02 -5.69
CA LYS A 180 42.47 3.24 -5.78
C LYS A 180 42.19 4.00 -7.09
N ALA A 181 42.13 3.29 -8.22
CA ALA A 181 41.82 3.89 -9.52
C ALA A 181 40.41 4.51 -9.52
N TYR A 182 39.43 3.80 -8.96
CA TYR A 182 38.08 4.31 -8.75
C TYR A 182 38.09 5.64 -7.97
N GLN A 183 38.80 5.72 -6.84
CA GLN A 183 38.90 6.95 -6.05
C GLN A 183 39.54 8.10 -6.82
N VAL A 184 40.61 7.84 -7.58
CA VAL A 184 41.27 8.83 -8.43
C VAL A 184 40.29 9.38 -9.46
N ILE A 185 39.60 8.50 -10.20
CA ILE A 185 38.66 8.90 -11.25
C ILE A 185 37.47 9.67 -10.65
N ARG A 186 36.86 9.17 -9.57
CA ARG A 186 35.70 9.82 -8.90
C ARG A 186 36.03 11.14 -8.23
N SER A 187 37.30 11.37 -7.87
CA SER A 187 37.74 12.68 -7.38
C SER A 187 37.67 13.79 -8.45
N VAL A 188 37.74 13.41 -9.73
CA VAL A 188 37.64 14.32 -10.87
C VAL A 188 36.24 14.30 -11.47
N GLU A 189 35.62 13.11 -11.57
CA GLU A 189 34.37 12.94 -12.28
C GLU A 189 33.40 11.96 -11.60
N LYS A 190 32.31 12.51 -11.05
CA LYS A 190 31.37 11.78 -10.19
C LYS A 190 30.41 10.86 -10.94
N ASP A 191 29.93 11.29 -12.11
CA ASP A 191 28.78 10.67 -12.77
C ASP A 191 29.15 9.87 -14.04
N ARG A 192 30.43 9.82 -14.40
CA ARG A 192 30.92 9.06 -15.57
C ARG A 192 30.75 7.56 -15.35
N VAL A 193 30.34 6.84 -16.38
CA VAL A 193 30.29 5.37 -16.32
C VAL A 193 31.70 4.78 -16.23
N LEU A 194 31.91 3.92 -15.24
CA LEU A 194 33.13 3.13 -15.07
C LEU A 194 32.83 1.66 -15.36
N VAL A 195 33.58 1.11 -16.30
CA VAL A 195 33.52 -0.28 -16.73
C VAL A 195 34.58 -1.08 -15.98
N LEU A 196 34.15 -2.06 -15.19
CA LEU A 196 35.02 -2.81 -14.26
C LEU A 196 34.98 -4.31 -14.55
N GLY A 197 36.14 -4.91 -14.73
CA GLY A 197 36.29 -6.35 -14.97
C GLY A 197 36.83 -7.14 -13.78
N SER A 198 36.61 -8.45 -13.79
CA SER A 198 37.24 -9.37 -12.84
C SER A 198 38.71 -9.65 -13.20
N ASN A 199 39.50 -10.08 -12.20
CA ASN A 199 40.86 -10.57 -12.43
C ASN A 199 40.87 -11.85 -13.28
N MET A 200 42.01 -12.19 -13.90
CA MET A 200 42.21 -13.33 -14.81
C MET A 200 41.43 -13.16 -16.11
N TRP A 201 41.86 -12.19 -16.93
CA TRP A 201 41.33 -11.92 -18.28
C TRP A 201 39.83 -11.58 -18.32
N GLN A 202 39.28 -11.02 -17.23
CA GLN A 202 37.84 -10.74 -17.11
C GLN A 202 36.96 -11.97 -17.36
N GLY A 203 37.49 -13.16 -17.07
CA GLY A 203 36.79 -14.42 -17.30
C GLY A 203 35.54 -14.53 -16.41
N VAL A 204 34.45 -15.04 -16.99
CA VAL A 204 33.16 -15.22 -16.29
C VAL A 204 33.26 -16.03 -14.99
N GLY A 205 34.26 -16.90 -14.86
CA GLY A 205 34.48 -17.75 -13.69
C GLY A 205 35.08 -17.04 -12.46
N THR A 206 35.62 -15.82 -12.62
CA THR A 206 36.30 -15.10 -11.53
C THR A 206 35.49 -13.93 -10.97
N PHE A 207 34.28 -13.70 -11.50
CA PHE A 207 33.40 -12.60 -11.08
C PHE A 207 33.01 -12.63 -9.61
N GLN A 208 32.89 -13.82 -9.01
CA GLN A 208 32.59 -13.96 -7.57
C GLN A 208 33.66 -13.33 -6.67
N TYR A 209 34.88 -13.10 -7.18
CA TYR A 209 35.97 -12.46 -6.46
C TYR A 209 36.08 -10.95 -6.73
N LEU A 210 35.25 -10.39 -7.62
CA LEU A 210 35.29 -8.97 -7.96
C LEU A 210 34.62 -8.13 -6.87
N GLU A 211 35.41 -7.25 -6.26
CA GLU A 211 34.92 -6.24 -5.33
C GLU A 211 34.67 -4.93 -6.09
N VAL A 212 33.52 -4.30 -5.81
CA VAL A 212 33.18 -2.99 -6.38
C VAL A 212 32.65 -2.08 -5.27
N PRO A 213 32.83 -0.76 -5.39
CA PRO A 213 32.24 0.22 -4.48
C PRO A 213 30.72 0.06 -4.37
N GLN A 214 30.19 0.09 -3.15
CA GLN A 214 28.75 -0.02 -2.92
C GLN A 214 28.03 1.30 -3.23
N GLY A 215 26.87 1.20 -3.88
CA GLY A 215 25.94 2.33 -4.05
C GLY A 215 26.25 3.31 -5.19
N ASP A 216 27.24 3.03 -6.05
CA ASP A 216 27.48 3.83 -7.26
C ASP A 216 26.71 3.24 -8.47
N PRO A 217 25.65 3.90 -8.97
CA PRO A 217 24.85 3.41 -10.09
C PRO A 217 25.54 3.59 -11.45
N ASN A 218 26.68 4.27 -11.50
CA ASN A 218 27.44 4.54 -12.72
C ASN A 218 28.55 3.49 -12.94
N ILE A 219 28.40 2.28 -12.38
CA ILE A 219 29.31 1.16 -12.61
C ILE A 219 28.66 0.16 -13.58
N LEU A 220 29.44 -0.26 -14.58
CA LEU A 220 29.11 -1.34 -15.51
C LEU A 220 30.11 -2.47 -15.32
N LEU A 221 29.66 -3.71 -15.09
CA LEU A 221 30.59 -4.83 -14.99
C LEU A 221 30.90 -5.40 -16.37
N SER A 222 32.17 -5.72 -16.66
CA SER A 222 32.64 -6.18 -17.97
C SER A 222 33.29 -7.56 -17.91
N CYS A 223 32.74 -8.53 -18.64
CA CYS A 223 33.31 -9.86 -18.82
C CYS A 223 33.79 -10.09 -20.26
N HIS A 224 34.79 -10.96 -20.43
CA HIS A 224 35.19 -11.45 -21.75
C HIS A 224 34.71 -12.89 -21.94
N PHE A 225 34.23 -13.22 -23.14
CA PHE A 225 33.62 -14.51 -23.41
C PHE A 225 34.11 -15.14 -24.71
N TYR A 226 35.06 -16.05 -24.58
CA TYR A 226 35.63 -16.82 -25.70
C TYR A 226 35.36 -18.33 -25.58
N GLU A 227 34.45 -18.76 -24.70
CA GLU A 227 34.19 -20.19 -24.50
C GLU A 227 33.22 -20.78 -25.56
N PRO A 228 33.46 -22.00 -26.07
CA PRO A 228 34.62 -22.84 -25.78
C PRO A 228 35.90 -22.33 -26.47
N PHE A 229 36.97 -22.16 -25.70
CA PHE A 229 38.21 -21.53 -26.18
C PHE A 229 38.86 -22.26 -27.38
N LEU A 230 38.73 -23.61 -27.44
CA LEU A 230 39.18 -24.41 -28.60
C LEU A 230 38.51 -23.99 -29.92
N LEU A 231 37.22 -23.67 -29.88
CA LEU A 231 36.45 -23.30 -31.06
C LEU A 231 36.71 -21.84 -31.44
N SER A 232 36.69 -20.93 -30.47
CA SER A 232 36.88 -19.49 -30.72
C SER A 232 38.28 -19.14 -31.22
N HIS A 233 39.30 -19.91 -30.84
CA HIS A 233 40.70 -19.71 -31.24
C HIS A 233 41.23 -20.83 -32.13
N TYR A 234 40.35 -21.53 -32.84
CA TYR A 234 40.74 -22.67 -33.68
C TYR A 234 41.85 -22.29 -34.66
N LYS A 235 43.02 -22.96 -34.55
CA LYS A 235 44.23 -22.74 -35.35
C LYS A 235 44.83 -21.32 -35.25
N ALA A 236 44.54 -20.58 -34.18
CA ALA A 236 45.21 -19.33 -33.86
C ALA A 236 46.67 -19.59 -33.48
N GLU A 237 47.60 -19.03 -34.26
CA GLU A 237 49.05 -19.36 -34.18
C GLU A 237 49.71 -18.90 -32.88
N TRP A 238 49.15 -17.89 -32.22
CA TRP A 238 49.61 -17.38 -30.93
C TRP A 238 49.04 -18.13 -29.73
N THR A 239 48.27 -19.19 -29.97
CA THR A 239 47.69 -20.05 -28.92
C THR A 239 48.25 -21.47 -29.01
N GLU A 240 47.97 -22.27 -28.00
CA GLU A 240 48.28 -23.72 -28.02
C GLU A 240 47.60 -24.48 -29.18
N PHE A 241 46.60 -23.88 -29.86
CA PHE A 241 45.89 -24.49 -30.97
C PHE A 241 46.51 -24.26 -32.35
N GLY A 242 47.56 -23.44 -32.47
CA GLY A 242 48.17 -23.09 -33.76
C GLY A 242 48.57 -24.31 -34.60
N ASN A 243 49.00 -25.38 -33.94
CA ASN A 243 49.43 -26.63 -34.57
C ASN A 243 48.37 -27.74 -34.56
N TYR A 244 47.17 -27.48 -34.05
CA TYR A 244 46.12 -28.50 -33.92
C TYR A 244 45.63 -28.99 -35.30
N GLN A 245 45.65 -30.31 -35.50
CA GLN A 245 45.33 -30.93 -36.80
C GLN A 245 43.89 -31.50 -36.88
N GLY A 246 43.15 -31.53 -35.77
CA GLY A 246 41.78 -32.08 -35.75
C GLY A 246 40.68 -31.11 -36.21
N ASN A 247 39.48 -31.64 -36.41
CA ASN A 247 38.27 -30.85 -36.66
C ASN A 247 37.68 -30.34 -35.34
N VAL A 248 36.88 -29.28 -35.42
CA VAL A 248 36.04 -28.80 -34.31
C VAL A 248 34.61 -28.59 -34.78
N HIS A 249 33.64 -28.92 -33.94
CA HIS A 249 32.21 -28.86 -34.25
C HIS A 249 31.42 -28.09 -33.21
N TYR A 250 30.28 -27.51 -33.61
CA TYR A 250 29.29 -26.91 -32.73
C TYR A 250 27.89 -26.96 -33.38
N PRO A 251 26.80 -27.28 -32.67
CA PRO A 251 26.72 -27.59 -31.24
C PRO A 251 27.05 -29.07 -30.94
N GLY A 252 27.14 -29.41 -29.65
CA GLY A 252 27.44 -30.74 -29.16
C GLY A 252 28.90 -30.90 -28.74
N TYR A 253 29.47 -32.10 -28.90
CA TYR A 253 30.88 -32.32 -28.60
C TYR A 253 31.76 -31.64 -29.64
N LEU A 254 32.71 -30.82 -29.18
CA LEU A 254 33.62 -30.09 -30.09
C LEU A 254 34.48 -31.04 -30.92
N VAL A 255 34.86 -32.17 -30.33
CA VAL A 255 35.56 -33.27 -31.00
C VAL A 255 34.78 -34.52 -30.65
N THR A 256 34.29 -35.26 -31.65
CA THR A 256 33.56 -36.51 -31.41
C THR A 256 34.48 -37.58 -30.82
N ASP A 257 33.96 -38.58 -30.11
CA ASP A 257 34.79 -39.65 -29.53
C ASP A 257 35.62 -40.39 -30.60
N ASP A 258 35.04 -40.61 -31.78
CA ASP A 258 35.72 -41.22 -32.91
C ASP A 258 36.87 -40.36 -33.45
N GLU A 259 36.68 -39.05 -33.54
CA GLU A 259 37.75 -38.11 -33.93
C GLU A 259 38.81 -38.03 -32.84
N PHE A 260 38.44 -37.93 -31.57
CA PHE A 260 39.34 -37.87 -30.43
C PHE A 260 40.26 -39.09 -30.38
N ASN A 261 39.74 -40.29 -30.64
CA ASN A 261 40.52 -41.52 -30.62
C ASN A 261 41.55 -41.59 -31.76
N ARG A 262 41.34 -40.87 -32.87
CA ARG A 262 42.24 -40.79 -34.03
C ARG A 262 43.30 -39.69 -33.92
N LEU A 263 43.19 -38.78 -32.95
CA LEU A 263 44.16 -37.72 -32.71
C LEU A 263 45.51 -38.27 -32.22
N SER A 264 46.57 -37.50 -32.45
CA SER A 264 47.87 -37.76 -31.83
C SER A 264 47.76 -37.63 -30.29
N GLU A 265 48.65 -38.27 -29.52
CA GLU A 265 48.64 -38.12 -28.06
C GLU A 265 48.85 -36.67 -27.61
N THR A 266 49.58 -35.86 -28.39
CA THR A 266 49.74 -34.42 -28.18
C THR A 266 48.41 -33.69 -28.35
N ASP A 267 47.68 -33.94 -29.44
CA ASP A 267 46.39 -33.32 -29.72
C ASP A 267 45.30 -33.80 -28.74
N LYS A 268 45.33 -35.07 -28.31
CA LYS A 268 44.41 -35.59 -27.28
C LYS A 268 44.60 -34.87 -25.95
N LYS A 269 45.84 -34.62 -25.53
CA LYS A 269 46.14 -33.84 -24.33
C LYS A 269 45.66 -32.40 -24.46
N LEU A 270 45.87 -31.80 -25.64
CA LEU A 270 45.44 -30.44 -25.94
C LEU A 270 43.91 -30.30 -25.82
N VAL A 271 43.13 -31.15 -26.50
CA VAL A 271 41.66 -31.01 -26.56
C VAL A 271 40.89 -31.75 -25.47
N GLY A 272 41.57 -32.52 -24.61
CA GLY A 272 40.95 -33.37 -23.59
C GLY A 272 40.08 -32.63 -22.57
N ARG A 273 40.29 -31.31 -22.41
CA ARG A 273 39.49 -30.48 -21.48
C ARG A 273 38.11 -30.07 -22.00
N TRP A 274 37.77 -30.34 -23.26
CA TRP A 274 36.44 -30.04 -23.85
C TRP A 274 35.60 -31.30 -24.14
N LYS A 275 35.72 -32.34 -23.30
CA LYS A 275 34.91 -33.58 -23.39
C LYS A 275 33.48 -33.43 -22.86
N THR A 276 32.92 -32.23 -22.90
CA THR A 276 31.52 -31.93 -22.54
C THR A 276 30.80 -31.38 -23.76
N PRO A 277 29.49 -31.62 -23.90
CA PRO A 277 28.72 -31.01 -24.97
C PRO A 277 28.56 -29.50 -24.76
N TRP A 278 28.67 -28.74 -25.85
CA TRP A 278 28.51 -27.30 -25.90
C TRP A 278 27.30 -26.93 -26.75
N ASN A 279 26.32 -26.30 -26.11
CA ASN A 279 25.10 -25.82 -26.72
C ASN A 279 24.64 -24.54 -25.97
N ARG A 280 23.50 -24.00 -26.34
CA ARG A 280 22.90 -22.82 -25.70
C ARG A 280 22.78 -22.98 -24.18
N GLU A 281 22.34 -24.13 -23.67
CA GLU A 281 22.18 -24.36 -22.23
C GLU A 281 23.51 -24.28 -21.47
N THR A 282 24.58 -24.86 -22.04
CA THR A 282 25.93 -24.75 -21.48
C THR A 282 26.38 -23.28 -21.47
N LEU A 283 26.15 -22.52 -22.55
CA LEU A 283 26.49 -21.09 -22.61
C LEU A 283 25.76 -20.26 -21.53
N VAL A 284 24.46 -20.53 -21.30
CA VAL A 284 23.69 -19.92 -20.21
C VAL A 284 24.37 -20.20 -18.86
N SER A 285 24.74 -21.45 -18.58
CA SER A 285 25.36 -21.83 -17.31
C SER A 285 26.68 -21.08 -17.03
N PHE A 286 27.48 -20.79 -18.06
CA PHE A 286 28.71 -20.02 -17.90
C PHE A 286 28.44 -18.54 -17.62
N LEU A 287 27.61 -17.90 -18.44
CA LEU A 287 27.33 -16.46 -18.33
C LEU A 287 26.51 -16.11 -17.08
N MET A 288 25.66 -17.04 -16.61
CA MET A 288 24.88 -16.87 -15.38
C MET A 288 25.74 -16.62 -14.15
N LYS A 289 26.97 -17.14 -14.09
CA LYS A 289 27.89 -16.91 -12.96
C LYS A 289 28.24 -15.44 -12.79
N ALA A 290 28.57 -14.76 -13.89
CA ALA A 290 28.85 -13.34 -13.87
C ALA A 290 27.56 -12.51 -13.69
N LYS A 291 26.46 -12.93 -14.33
CA LYS A 291 25.17 -12.23 -14.25
C LYS A 291 24.60 -12.22 -12.83
N GLN A 292 24.68 -13.34 -12.12
CA GLN A 292 24.24 -13.43 -10.73
C GLN A 292 24.96 -12.42 -9.83
N VAL A 293 26.28 -12.31 -9.98
CA VAL A 293 27.08 -11.33 -9.23
C VAL A 293 26.68 -9.90 -9.55
N ALA A 294 26.39 -9.60 -10.82
CA ALA A 294 25.89 -8.27 -11.23
C ALA A 294 24.54 -7.96 -10.57
N ASP A 295 23.61 -8.91 -10.58
CA ASP A 295 22.27 -8.77 -9.99
C ASP A 295 22.30 -8.60 -8.47
N GLU A 296 23.14 -9.38 -7.78
CA GLU A 296 23.36 -9.27 -6.33
C GLU A 296 23.86 -7.87 -5.95
N LYS A 297 24.70 -7.27 -6.80
CA LYS A 297 25.25 -5.92 -6.64
C LYS A 297 24.33 -4.82 -7.17
N GLY A 298 23.23 -5.16 -7.84
CA GLY A 298 22.30 -4.20 -8.45
C GLY A 298 22.88 -3.47 -9.67
N LEU A 299 23.85 -4.06 -10.38
CA LEU A 299 24.56 -3.49 -11.51
C LEU A 299 24.28 -4.25 -12.82
N HIS A 300 24.55 -3.61 -13.96
CA HIS A 300 24.45 -4.25 -15.27
C HIS A 300 25.72 -5.02 -15.63
N LEU A 301 25.56 -6.07 -16.44
CA LEU A 301 26.67 -6.84 -17.02
C LEU A 301 26.80 -6.53 -18.52
N TYR A 302 28.02 -6.36 -18.95
CA TYR A 302 28.45 -6.11 -20.32
C TYR A 302 29.52 -7.13 -20.71
N CYS A 303 29.46 -7.64 -21.93
CA CYS A 303 30.52 -8.47 -22.49
C CYS A 303 31.42 -7.60 -23.37
N GLY A 304 32.55 -7.14 -22.81
CA GLY A 304 33.49 -6.24 -23.50
C GLY A 304 34.14 -6.85 -24.72
N GLU A 305 34.32 -8.17 -24.70
CA GLU A 305 34.92 -8.90 -25.81
C GLU A 305 34.33 -10.30 -25.96
N PHE A 306 33.94 -10.62 -27.18
CA PHE A 306 33.67 -11.99 -27.63
C PHE A 306 33.88 -12.11 -29.13
N GLY A 307 34.20 -13.31 -29.59
CA GLY A 307 34.23 -13.60 -31.01
C GLY A 307 34.95 -14.90 -31.36
N MET A 308 35.05 -15.17 -32.66
CA MET A 308 35.79 -16.30 -33.20
C MET A 308 36.83 -15.82 -34.20
N TYR A 309 37.99 -16.47 -34.15
CA TYR A 309 39.06 -16.28 -35.11
C TYR A 309 38.64 -16.83 -36.47
N GLU A 310 39.04 -16.16 -37.55
CA GLU A 310 38.61 -16.44 -38.93
C GLU A 310 38.92 -17.86 -39.42
N LYS A 311 39.84 -18.58 -38.78
CA LYS A 311 40.16 -19.97 -39.12
C LYS A 311 39.12 -20.98 -38.63
N ALA A 312 38.24 -20.60 -37.69
CA ALA A 312 37.15 -21.47 -37.21
C ALA A 312 36.18 -21.86 -38.34
N PRO A 313 35.60 -23.07 -38.33
CA PRO A 313 34.63 -23.48 -39.35
C PRO A 313 33.42 -22.53 -39.37
N VAL A 314 33.18 -21.89 -40.53
CA VAL A 314 32.20 -20.79 -40.66
C VAL A 314 30.80 -21.20 -40.21
N ALA A 315 30.34 -22.40 -40.59
CA ALA A 315 29.00 -22.86 -40.26
C ALA A 315 28.81 -23.04 -38.74
N ASP A 316 29.82 -23.59 -38.06
CA ASP A 316 29.85 -23.79 -36.61
C ASP A 316 29.94 -22.46 -35.88
N ALA A 317 30.76 -21.53 -36.38
CA ALA A 317 30.88 -20.19 -35.86
C ALA A 317 29.55 -19.43 -35.90
N LEU A 318 28.84 -19.45 -37.03
CA LEU A 318 27.54 -18.78 -37.16
C LEU A 318 26.48 -19.38 -36.21
N ARG A 319 26.48 -20.70 -36.01
CA ARG A 319 25.59 -21.35 -35.01
C ARG A 319 25.91 -20.91 -33.59
N TRP A 320 27.19 -20.86 -33.22
CA TRP A 320 27.61 -20.37 -31.91
C TRP A 320 27.25 -18.90 -31.70
N TYR A 321 27.49 -18.04 -32.71
CA TYR A 321 27.11 -16.63 -32.62
C TYR A 321 25.61 -16.46 -32.40
N LYS A 322 24.78 -17.23 -33.12
CA LYS A 322 23.33 -17.21 -32.92
C LYS A 322 22.94 -17.59 -31.49
N ASP A 323 23.53 -18.65 -30.95
CA ASP A 323 23.23 -19.10 -29.59
C ASP A 323 23.75 -18.12 -28.54
N VAL A 324 24.98 -17.59 -28.66
CA VAL A 324 25.55 -16.64 -27.69
C VAL A 324 24.76 -15.33 -27.66
N ILE A 325 24.34 -14.81 -28.82
CA ILE A 325 23.49 -13.61 -28.89
C ILE A 325 22.11 -13.89 -28.28
N SER A 326 21.54 -15.07 -28.51
CA SER A 326 20.30 -15.48 -27.85
C SER A 326 20.45 -15.57 -26.33
N VAL A 327 21.63 -15.97 -25.83
CA VAL A 327 21.92 -15.98 -24.39
C VAL A 327 22.03 -14.56 -23.85
N PHE A 328 22.82 -13.69 -24.49
CA PHE A 328 22.92 -12.28 -24.12
C PHE A 328 21.55 -11.60 -24.08
N ASP A 329 20.70 -11.83 -25.07
CA ASP A 329 19.33 -11.32 -25.10
C ASP A 329 18.47 -11.85 -23.94
N SER A 330 18.62 -13.12 -23.56
CA SER A 330 17.84 -13.72 -22.46
C SER A 330 18.31 -13.27 -21.07
N LEU A 331 19.55 -12.78 -20.97
CA LEU A 331 20.17 -12.34 -19.73
C LEU A 331 20.33 -10.81 -19.68
N ASP A 332 19.79 -10.06 -20.64
CA ASP A 332 19.92 -8.60 -20.75
C ASP A 332 21.40 -8.12 -20.67
N ILE A 333 22.31 -8.81 -21.36
CA ILE A 333 23.75 -8.49 -21.44
C ILE A 333 24.02 -7.69 -22.72
N ALA A 334 24.52 -6.45 -22.60
CA ALA A 334 25.08 -5.73 -23.75
C ALA A 334 26.46 -6.29 -24.10
N TRP A 335 26.92 -6.10 -25.33
CA TRP A 335 28.17 -6.70 -25.76
C TRP A 335 28.91 -5.86 -26.79
N ALA A 336 30.23 -6.02 -26.86
CA ALA A 336 31.05 -5.59 -27.97
C ALA A 336 31.81 -6.76 -28.58
N LYS A 337 31.69 -6.90 -29.90
CA LYS A 337 32.37 -7.95 -30.63
C LYS A 337 33.84 -7.59 -30.77
N TRP A 338 34.72 -8.57 -30.52
CA TRP A 338 36.16 -8.40 -30.70
C TRP A 338 36.48 -8.13 -32.17
N ASP A 339 37.13 -6.98 -32.35
CA ASP A 339 37.61 -6.32 -33.56
C ASP A 339 36.56 -5.91 -34.62
N TYR A 340 36.79 -4.74 -35.21
CA TYR A 340 36.12 -4.20 -36.40
C TYR A 340 36.76 -4.76 -37.67
N GLN A 341 38.09 -4.80 -37.76
CA GLN A 341 38.85 -5.19 -38.96
C GLN A 341 40.01 -6.14 -38.63
N GLY A 342 39.90 -7.40 -39.05
CA GLY A 342 40.98 -8.36 -38.84
C GLY A 342 40.50 -9.81 -38.72
N GLY A 343 41.32 -10.62 -38.05
CA GLY A 343 41.08 -12.05 -37.86
C GLY A 343 39.82 -12.34 -37.05
N PHE A 344 39.46 -11.46 -36.12
CA PHE A 344 38.16 -11.50 -35.45
C PHE A 344 37.16 -10.56 -36.09
N GLY A 345 37.60 -9.55 -36.86
CA GLY A 345 36.82 -8.45 -37.42
C GLY A 345 35.48 -8.80 -38.09
N ILE A 346 34.51 -7.90 -37.99
CA ILE A 346 33.28 -7.91 -38.83
C ILE A 346 33.54 -7.45 -40.27
N TYR A 347 34.64 -6.75 -40.50
CA TYR A 347 35.19 -6.45 -41.80
C TYR A 347 36.51 -7.22 -42.00
N THR A 348 36.81 -7.53 -43.25
CA THR A 348 38.13 -8.03 -43.65
C THR A 348 39.15 -6.90 -43.66
N VAL A 349 40.45 -7.23 -43.66
CA VAL A 349 41.55 -6.26 -43.84
C VAL A 349 41.46 -5.45 -45.14
N LYS A 350 40.69 -5.92 -46.13
CA LYS A 350 40.39 -5.20 -47.39
C LYS A 350 39.10 -4.36 -47.30
N ASN A 351 38.59 -4.14 -46.09
CA ASN A 351 37.38 -3.36 -45.80
C ASN A 351 36.11 -3.91 -46.49
N GLN A 352 36.03 -5.23 -46.67
CA GLN A 352 34.81 -5.92 -47.13
C GLN A 352 34.01 -6.47 -45.94
N PRO A 353 32.68 -6.28 -45.89
CA PRO A 353 31.85 -6.73 -44.77
C PRO A 353 31.65 -8.26 -44.77
N LYS A 354 31.80 -8.89 -43.61
CA LYS A 354 31.42 -10.30 -43.38
C LYS A 354 29.90 -10.38 -43.19
N THR A 355 29.16 -10.27 -44.29
CA THR A 355 27.69 -10.03 -44.29
C THR A 355 26.90 -11.07 -43.49
N GLU A 356 27.17 -12.37 -43.65
CA GLU A 356 26.47 -13.43 -42.91
C GLU A 356 26.69 -13.33 -41.40
N LEU A 357 27.91 -12.99 -40.97
CA LEU A 357 28.24 -12.78 -39.58
C LEU A 357 27.51 -11.57 -39.01
N ILE A 358 27.55 -10.43 -39.71
CA ILE A 358 26.86 -9.19 -39.31
C ILE A 358 25.35 -9.46 -39.17
N GLN A 359 24.72 -10.11 -40.16
CA GLN A 359 23.30 -10.46 -40.08
C GLN A 359 22.98 -11.40 -38.91
N THR A 360 23.85 -12.37 -38.64
CA THR A 360 23.66 -13.32 -37.53
C THR A 360 23.70 -12.61 -36.18
N ILE A 361 24.72 -11.80 -35.92
CA ILE A 361 24.86 -11.13 -34.61
C ILE A 361 23.83 -10.02 -34.38
N LEU A 362 23.29 -9.43 -35.45
CA LEU A 362 22.26 -8.39 -35.34
C LEU A 362 20.82 -8.94 -35.31
N SER A 363 20.64 -10.24 -35.57
CA SER A 363 19.32 -10.90 -35.54
C SER A 363 18.68 -10.97 -34.15
N GLY A 364 19.47 -10.72 -33.09
CA GLY A 364 18.95 -10.63 -31.72
C GLY A 364 17.94 -9.50 -31.54
N LYS A 365 17.18 -9.55 -30.44
CA LYS A 365 16.25 -8.49 -30.03
C LYS A 365 16.88 -7.44 -29.11
N SER A 366 18.02 -7.76 -28.49
CA SER A 366 18.80 -7.03 -27.46
C SER A 366 18.18 -5.71 -26.97
N LYS A 367 17.94 -5.62 -25.66
CA LYS A 367 17.51 -4.35 -25.05
C LYS A 367 18.73 -3.48 -24.73
N PRO A 368 18.63 -2.14 -24.88
CA PRO A 368 19.68 -1.27 -24.38
C PRO A 368 19.77 -1.36 -22.86
N ILE A 369 20.99 -1.55 -22.36
CA ILE A 369 21.29 -1.33 -20.94
C ILE A 369 21.56 0.15 -20.75
N ILE A 370 20.96 0.72 -19.71
CA ILE A 370 21.11 2.12 -19.36
C ILE A 370 21.92 2.15 -18.07
N VAL A 371 23.11 2.75 -18.14
CA VAL A 371 24.03 2.86 -17.01
C VAL A 371 24.02 4.29 -16.48
N GLY A 372 23.85 4.42 -15.17
CA GLY A 372 23.53 5.69 -14.54
C GLY A 372 22.05 6.07 -14.68
N GLY A 373 21.52 6.78 -13.67
CA GLY A 373 20.11 7.19 -13.59
C GLY A 373 19.39 6.66 -12.35
N VAL A 374 18.19 7.19 -12.08
CA VAL A 374 17.32 6.71 -10.99
C VAL A 374 16.70 5.38 -11.44
N LEU A 375 16.90 4.31 -10.67
CA LEU A 375 16.27 3.00 -10.91
C LEU A 375 14.77 3.16 -11.10
N ALA A 376 14.15 2.37 -11.98
CA ALA A 376 12.75 2.57 -12.36
C ALA A 376 11.83 2.55 -11.13
N TYR A 377 12.02 1.64 -10.16
CA TYR A 377 11.22 1.62 -8.93
C TYR A 377 11.38 2.87 -8.04
N LEU A 378 12.51 3.59 -8.15
CA LEU A 378 12.79 4.84 -7.43
C LEU A 378 12.33 6.09 -8.19
N ASN A 379 11.91 5.95 -9.46
CA ASN A 379 11.48 7.06 -10.30
C ASN A 379 9.98 7.33 -10.10
N ASP A 380 9.64 8.38 -9.35
CA ASP A 380 8.25 8.73 -9.04
C ASP A 380 7.43 9.21 -10.25
N ASN A 381 8.06 9.45 -11.40
CA ASN A 381 7.36 9.82 -12.63
C ASN A 381 6.85 8.60 -13.43
N LEU A 382 7.23 7.39 -13.05
CA LEU A 382 6.72 6.17 -13.68
C LEU A 382 5.42 5.69 -13.02
N PRO A 383 4.52 5.05 -13.78
CA PRO A 383 3.35 4.38 -13.21
C PRO A 383 3.74 3.41 -12.09
N ILE A 384 2.94 3.36 -11.01
CA ILE A 384 3.22 2.51 -9.83
C ILE A 384 3.46 1.05 -10.24
N GLU A 385 2.70 0.52 -11.19
CA GLU A 385 2.86 -0.88 -11.63
C GLU A 385 4.21 -1.15 -12.31
N GLU A 386 4.75 -0.19 -13.07
CA GLU A 386 6.10 -0.33 -13.65
C GLU A 386 7.17 -0.35 -12.57
N ARG A 387 7.00 0.50 -11.56
CA ARG A 387 7.89 0.55 -10.39
C ARG A 387 7.83 -0.74 -9.60
N VAL A 388 6.62 -1.29 -9.37
CA VAL A 388 6.40 -2.53 -8.63
C VAL A 388 7.07 -3.69 -9.37
N LYS A 389 6.88 -3.78 -10.68
CA LYS A 389 7.50 -4.80 -11.53
C LYS A 389 9.02 -4.74 -11.48
N ASP A 390 9.61 -3.56 -11.57
CA ASP A 390 11.07 -3.39 -11.48
C ASP A 390 11.60 -3.78 -10.10
N ALA A 391 10.98 -3.31 -9.01
CA ALA A 391 11.36 -3.71 -7.64
C ALA A 391 11.26 -5.23 -7.44
N LEU A 392 10.14 -5.83 -7.85
CA LEU A 392 9.88 -7.27 -7.69
C LEU A 392 10.90 -8.12 -8.47
N SER A 393 11.31 -7.68 -9.66
CA SER A 393 12.32 -8.37 -10.48
C SER A 393 13.72 -8.40 -9.84
N ARG A 394 13.99 -7.48 -8.91
CA ARG A 394 15.26 -7.34 -8.20
C ARG A 394 15.29 -8.06 -6.85
N MET A 395 14.14 -8.52 -6.37
CA MET A 395 14.01 -9.19 -5.07
C MET A 395 14.30 -10.68 -5.17
N THR A 396 14.99 -11.22 -4.18
CA THR A 396 15.12 -12.68 -4.00
C THR A 396 13.79 -13.29 -3.55
N LEU A 397 13.69 -14.62 -3.58
CA LEU A 397 12.50 -15.32 -3.07
C LEU A 397 12.26 -14.99 -1.59
N GLU A 398 13.30 -15.06 -0.77
CA GLU A 398 13.24 -14.77 0.66
C GLU A 398 12.77 -13.33 0.92
N GLU A 399 13.26 -12.36 0.15
CA GLU A 399 12.83 -10.96 0.25
C GLU A 399 11.36 -10.81 -0.15
N LYS A 400 10.89 -11.49 -1.21
CA LYS A 400 9.48 -11.47 -1.62
C LYS A 400 8.57 -12.02 -0.52
N THR A 401 8.93 -13.15 0.08
CA THR A 401 8.15 -13.75 1.18
C THR A 401 8.22 -12.91 2.46
N ARG A 402 9.36 -12.24 2.72
CA ARG A 402 9.56 -11.47 3.94
C ARG A 402 8.60 -10.30 4.08
N LEU A 403 8.11 -9.76 2.96
CA LEU A 403 7.11 -8.70 2.92
C LEU A 403 5.76 -9.11 3.52
N SER A 404 5.43 -10.41 3.59
CA SER A 404 4.09 -10.91 3.88
C SER A 404 3.75 -11.10 5.36
N TYR A 405 4.65 -10.79 6.29
CA TYR A 405 4.41 -10.99 7.72
C TYR A 405 5.14 -9.96 8.58
N ALA A 406 4.59 -9.71 9.76
CA ALA A 406 5.07 -8.72 10.70
C ALA A 406 6.55 -8.90 11.08
N ASP A 407 7.19 -7.79 11.44
CA ASP A 407 8.45 -7.78 12.19
C ASP A 407 8.28 -7.14 13.58
N GLY A 408 7.15 -6.50 13.85
CA GLY A 408 6.78 -5.93 15.14
C GLY A 408 5.27 -6.00 15.37
N ARG A 409 4.80 -5.54 16.54
CA ARG A 409 3.36 -5.50 16.85
C ARG A 409 2.56 -4.67 15.87
N PHE A 410 3.14 -3.56 15.41
CA PHE A 410 2.54 -2.60 14.49
C PHE A 410 3.52 -2.24 13.37
N SER A 411 4.31 -3.23 12.89
CA SER A 411 5.23 -3.04 11.77
C SER A 411 5.40 -4.29 10.93
N THR A 412 5.61 -4.09 9.63
CA THR A 412 6.05 -5.11 8.68
C THR A 412 7.31 -4.60 7.99
N PRO A 413 8.25 -5.49 7.61
CA PRO A 413 9.50 -5.05 7.01
C PRO A 413 9.30 -4.59 5.56
N GLY A 414 10.34 -3.97 5.01
CA GLY A 414 10.50 -3.78 3.56
C GLY A 414 11.62 -4.64 3.00
N CYS A 415 12.35 -4.11 2.03
CA CYS A 415 13.56 -4.72 1.49
C CYS A 415 14.75 -3.78 1.69
N ALA A 416 15.49 -3.97 2.79
CA ALA A 416 16.59 -3.09 3.19
C ALA A 416 17.69 -2.98 2.11
N ARG A 417 18.03 -4.09 1.43
CA ARG A 417 19.02 -4.12 0.34
C ARG A 417 18.65 -3.19 -0.81
N LEU A 418 17.34 -3.05 -1.11
CA LEU A 418 16.82 -2.17 -2.14
C LEU A 418 16.40 -0.78 -1.61
N GLY A 419 16.64 -0.49 -0.32
CA GLY A 419 16.22 0.76 0.30
C GLY A 419 14.71 0.94 0.39
N ILE A 420 13.94 -0.15 0.31
CA ILE A 420 12.48 -0.15 0.43
C ILE A 420 12.14 -0.25 1.93
N PRO A 421 11.52 0.77 2.54
CA PRO A 421 11.16 0.77 3.95
C PRO A 421 9.96 -0.16 4.24
N GLY A 422 9.79 -0.49 5.52
CA GLY A 422 8.61 -1.20 6.00
C GLY A 422 7.36 -0.32 6.09
N LEU A 423 6.28 -0.92 6.57
CA LEU A 423 5.02 -0.25 6.87
C LEU A 423 4.87 -0.14 8.38
N MET A 424 4.40 1.02 8.84
CA MET A 424 4.06 1.26 10.24
C MET A 424 2.55 1.37 10.38
N TYR A 425 2.00 0.74 11.41
CA TYR A 425 0.56 0.66 11.65
C TYR A 425 0.18 1.41 12.92
N SER A 426 -1.08 1.79 13.05
CA SER A 426 -1.66 2.24 14.31
C SER A 426 -3.16 1.94 14.35
N ASP A 427 -3.64 1.51 15.52
CA ASP A 427 -5.04 1.67 15.89
C ASP A 427 -5.38 3.17 16.02
N GLY A 428 -6.62 3.61 15.88
CA GLY A 428 -7.77 2.88 15.36
C GLY A 428 -8.88 3.86 14.92
N PRO A 429 -10.14 3.41 14.85
CA PRO A 429 -11.19 4.07 14.05
C PRO A 429 -11.51 5.52 14.45
N HIS A 430 -11.20 5.93 15.69
CA HIS A 430 -11.53 7.27 16.18
C HIS A 430 -10.40 8.03 16.89
N GLY A 431 -9.15 7.70 16.56
CA GLY A 431 -7.95 8.45 16.94
C GLY A 431 -6.69 7.61 16.76
N VAL A 432 -5.52 8.26 16.70
CA VAL A 432 -4.24 7.54 16.60
C VAL A 432 -3.79 7.13 18.00
N ARG A 433 -3.87 5.83 18.30
CA ARG A 433 -3.52 5.22 19.59
C ARG A 433 -2.10 5.54 20.00
N ALA A 434 -1.84 5.68 21.30
CA ALA A 434 -0.50 5.90 21.85
C ALA A 434 0.48 4.81 21.36
N GLU A 435 1.77 5.16 21.24
CA GLU A 435 2.75 4.22 20.69
C GLU A 435 2.85 2.97 21.56
N ILE A 436 2.82 1.82 20.90
CA ILE A 436 3.00 0.51 21.52
C ILE A 436 4.47 0.11 21.31
N CYS A 437 5.06 -0.52 22.32
CA CYS A 437 6.40 -1.09 22.20
C CYS A 437 6.48 -1.99 20.97
N TRP A 438 7.61 -1.93 20.25
CA TRP A 438 7.78 -2.69 19.00
C TRP A 438 7.46 -4.19 19.14
N ASN A 439 7.66 -4.77 20.34
CA ASN A 439 7.47 -6.19 20.58
C ASN A 439 6.58 -6.56 21.78
N SER A 440 6.01 -5.62 22.54
CA SER A 440 5.07 -5.92 23.62
C SER A 440 3.79 -5.13 23.46
N TRP A 441 2.73 -5.50 24.18
CA TRP A 441 1.48 -4.74 24.19
C TRP A 441 1.51 -3.53 25.13
N ASP A 442 2.66 -3.27 25.76
CA ASP A 442 2.83 -2.13 26.66
C ASP A 442 2.95 -0.84 25.84
N TYR A 443 2.49 0.27 26.43
CA TYR A 443 2.77 1.58 25.88
C TYR A 443 4.28 1.87 25.92
N ALA A 444 4.79 2.45 24.84
CA ALA A 444 6.18 2.87 24.71
C ALA A 444 6.55 4.03 25.64
N GLY A 445 5.57 4.66 26.30
CA GLY A 445 5.78 5.72 27.28
C GLY A 445 6.26 7.04 26.70
N TRP A 446 6.04 7.28 25.40
CA TRP A 446 6.44 8.50 24.72
C TRP A 446 5.68 9.71 25.27
N THR A 447 6.26 10.91 25.15
CA THR A 447 5.64 12.15 25.63
C THR A 447 4.98 12.96 24.50
N ASN A 448 5.23 12.57 23.25
CA ASN A 448 4.82 13.28 22.03
C ASN A 448 3.86 12.47 21.15
N ASP A 449 3.13 11.51 21.71
CA ASP A 449 2.21 10.59 21.02
C ASP A 449 0.73 10.80 21.42
N SER A 450 0.42 11.93 22.07
CA SER A 450 -0.96 12.30 22.39
C SER A 450 -1.74 12.78 21.16
N CYS A 451 -3.01 12.40 21.03
CA CYS A 451 -3.86 12.68 19.86
C CYS A 451 -5.04 13.62 20.18
N THR A 452 -5.78 14.03 19.14
CA THR A 452 -7.19 14.37 19.29
C THR A 452 -8.00 13.08 19.34
N ALA A 453 -8.83 12.93 20.38
CA ALA A 453 -9.80 11.85 20.40
C ALA A 453 -11.07 12.33 19.72
N PHE A 454 -11.39 11.75 18.57
CA PHE A 454 -12.59 12.12 17.82
C PHE A 454 -13.82 11.38 18.37
N PRO A 455 -15.05 11.86 18.08
CA PRO A 455 -16.26 11.12 18.44
C PRO A 455 -16.27 9.72 17.82
N ALA A 456 -16.80 8.74 18.54
CA ALA A 456 -16.94 7.37 18.06
C ALA A 456 -17.75 7.31 16.75
N LEU A 457 -17.54 6.25 15.94
CA LEU A 457 -18.11 6.19 14.59
C LEU A 457 -19.65 6.11 14.60
N THR A 458 -20.28 5.65 15.68
CA THR A 458 -21.74 5.78 15.85
C THR A 458 -22.21 7.22 15.96
N CYS A 459 -21.43 8.08 16.62
CA CYS A 459 -21.69 9.52 16.66
C CYS A 459 -21.49 10.15 15.27
N LEU A 460 -20.42 9.77 14.57
CA LEU A 460 -20.20 10.21 13.18
C LEU A 460 -21.36 9.79 12.28
N ALA A 461 -21.78 8.52 12.30
CA ALA A 461 -22.90 8.04 11.52
C ALA A 461 -24.19 8.79 11.86
N SER A 462 -24.39 9.13 13.13
CA SER A 462 -25.56 9.91 13.58
C SER A 462 -25.62 11.32 13.00
N THR A 463 -24.50 11.86 12.49
CA THR A 463 -24.51 13.15 11.78
C THR A 463 -25.22 13.08 10.44
N TRP A 464 -25.26 11.90 9.80
CA TRP A 464 -25.66 11.69 8.40
C TRP A 464 -25.05 12.75 7.47
N ASN A 465 -23.76 13.03 7.66
CA ASN A 465 -23.06 14.12 6.98
C ASN A 465 -21.73 13.64 6.36
N PRO A 466 -21.76 13.22 5.08
CA PRO A 466 -20.57 12.78 4.35
C PRO A 466 -19.43 13.82 4.30
N VAL A 467 -19.76 15.12 4.39
CA VAL A 467 -18.75 16.19 4.45
C VAL A 467 -17.97 16.12 5.76
N LEU A 468 -18.65 15.87 6.89
CA LEU A 468 -17.98 15.66 8.17
C LEU A 468 -17.20 14.35 8.19
N SER A 469 -17.69 13.28 7.55
CA SER A 469 -16.89 12.05 7.39
C SER A 469 -15.57 12.30 6.64
N LYS A 470 -15.57 13.12 5.58
CA LYS A 470 -14.33 13.48 4.90
C LYS A 470 -13.40 14.28 5.80
N ALA A 471 -13.92 15.31 6.48
CA ALA A 471 -13.14 16.14 7.40
C ALA A 471 -12.51 15.29 8.52
N TYR A 472 -13.25 14.32 9.04
CA TYR A 472 -12.75 13.33 9.98
C TYR A 472 -11.55 12.57 9.40
N GLY A 473 -11.74 11.94 8.23
CA GLY A 473 -10.69 11.17 7.57
C GLY A 473 -9.42 11.97 7.33
N VAL A 474 -9.56 13.23 6.90
CA VAL A 474 -8.43 14.15 6.71
C VAL A 474 -7.70 14.39 8.04
N ALA A 475 -8.42 14.79 9.10
CA ALA A 475 -7.81 15.14 10.39
C ALA A 475 -7.10 13.94 11.04
N ILE A 476 -7.72 12.75 11.04
CA ILE A 476 -7.08 11.55 11.62
C ILE A 476 -5.92 11.04 10.75
N GLY A 477 -6.01 11.21 9.42
CA GLY A 477 -4.93 10.92 8.48
C GLY A 477 -3.71 11.83 8.69
N GLU A 478 -3.92 13.12 8.99
CA GLU A 478 -2.86 14.06 9.35
C GLU A 478 -2.14 13.63 10.65
N GLU A 479 -2.88 13.18 11.67
CA GLU A 479 -2.27 12.69 12.93
C GLU A 479 -1.46 11.40 12.72
N ALA A 480 -1.97 10.51 11.88
CA ALA A 480 -1.30 9.26 11.53
C ALA A 480 0.01 9.56 10.77
N LEU A 481 -0.04 10.47 9.79
CA LEU A 481 1.13 10.89 9.02
C LEU A 481 2.18 11.58 9.89
N PHE A 482 1.75 12.47 10.80
CA PHE A 482 2.65 13.15 11.75
C PHE A 482 3.44 12.15 12.61
N ARG A 483 2.81 11.02 12.96
CA ARG A 483 3.44 9.92 13.71
C ARG A 483 4.08 8.85 12.81
N ASN A 484 4.32 9.18 11.55
CA ASN A 484 4.94 8.32 10.55
C ASN A 484 4.27 6.94 10.40
N LYS A 485 2.93 6.93 10.45
CA LYS A 485 2.12 5.73 10.20
C LYS A 485 1.81 5.62 8.70
N SER A 486 2.02 4.43 8.16
CA SER A 486 1.70 4.10 6.77
C SER A 486 0.27 3.61 6.62
N VAL A 487 -0.27 2.95 7.66
CA VAL A 487 -1.61 2.37 7.66
C VAL A 487 -2.34 2.74 8.96
N LEU A 488 -3.53 3.34 8.82
CA LEU A 488 -4.46 3.59 9.93
C LEU A 488 -5.52 2.48 9.94
N LEU A 489 -5.67 1.81 11.07
CA LEU A 489 -6.54 0.63 11.21
C LEU A 489 -8.00 1.00 11.47
N GLY A 490 -8.61 1.63 10.47
CA GLY A 490 -10.02 2.01 10.39
C GLY A 490 -10.38 2.58 9.02
N PRO A 491 -11.68 2.86 8.76
CA PRO A 491 -12.79 2.79 9.71
C PRO A 491 -13.35 1.38 9.89
N GLY A 492 -14.08 1.17 10.99
CA GLY A 492 -14.88 -0.03 11.21
C GLY A 492 -16.27 0.10 10.54
N VAL A 493 -16.72 -0.93 9.83
CA VAL A 493 -17.97 -0.91 9.05
C VAL A 493 -18.86 -2.15 9.23
N ASN A 494 -18.60 -3.00 10.23
CA ASN A 494 -19.47 -4.13 10.51
C ASN A 494 -20.88 -3.64 10.89
N ILE A 495 -21.90 -4.35 10.41
CA ILE A 495 -23.31 -4.03 10.66
C ILE A 495 -23.67 -4.18 12.13
N TYR A 496 -24.41 -3.21 12.66
CA TYR A 496 -25.09 -3.29 13.96
C TYR A 496 -26.20 -4.34 13.89
N ARG A 497 -25.86 -5.59 14.20
CA ARG A 497 -26.81 -6.72 14.15
C ARG A 497 -27.58 -6.91 15.46
N THR A 498 -26.92 -6.62 16.58
CA THR A 498 -27.39 -6.90 17.94
C THR A 498 -26.95 -5.77 18.87
N PRO A 499 -27.77 -5.37 19.85
CA PRO A 499 -27.38 -4.34 20.81
C PRO A 499 -26.39 -4.81 21.88
N LEU A 500 -26.00 -6.08 21.86
CA LEU A 500 -25.04 -6.64 22.80
C LEU A 500 -23.60 -6.62 22.29
N ASN A 501 -23.36 -6.38 20.99
CA ASN A 501 -22.01 -6.40 20.46
C ASN A 501 -21.14 -5.32 21.12
N GLY A 502 -20.03 -5.74 21.73
CA GLY A 502 -19.12 -4.87 22.46
C GLY A 502 -18.46 -3.78 21.62
N ARG A 503 -18.38 -3.97 20.28
CA ARG A 503 -17.69 -3.03 19.37
C ARG A 503 -18.59 -2.17 18.52
N ASN A 504 -19.91 -2.19 18.72
CA ASN A 504 -20.82 -1.37 17.91
C ASN A 504 -20.47 0.13 17.93
N PHE A 505 -19.87 0.64 19.01
CA PHE A 505 -19.40 2.04 19.09
C PHE A 505 -18.35 2.38 18.02
N GLU A 506 -17.60 1.40 17.52
CA GLU A 506 -16.58 1.54 16.48
C GLU A 506 -17.15 1.43 15.06
N TYR A 507 -18.46 1.21 14.90
CA TYR A 507 -19.10 0.98 13.60
C TYR A 507 -20.13 2.06 13.25
N LEU A 508 -20.71 1.96 12.05
CA LEU A 508 -21.52 3.01 11.42
C LEU A 508 -23.04 2.80 11.49
N GLY A 509 -23.53 1.73 12.15
CA GLY A 509 -24.96 1.47 12.35
C GLY A 509 -25.48 0.21 11.67
N GLU A 510 -26.80 0.11 11.54
CA GLU A 510 -27.48 -1.11 11.06
C GLU A 510 -27.78 -1.11 9.56
N ASP A 511 -27.69 0.06 8.91
CA ASP A 511 -28.03 0.21 7.50
C ASP A 511 -26.78 0.21 6.59
N PRO A 512 -26.73 -0.69 5.58
CA PRO A 512 -25.59 -0.79 4.67
C PRO A 512 -25.38 0.45 3.79
N TYR A 513 -26.46 1.14 3.39
CA TYR A 513 -26.36 2.34 2.55
C TYR A 513 -25.78 3.51 3.35
N LEU A 514 -26.30 3.77 4.56
CA LEU A 514 -25.74 4.78 5.46
C LEU A 514 -24.26 4.51 5.75
N ALA A 515 -23.91 3.26 6.12
CA ALA A 515 -22.53 2.88 6.37
C ALA A 515 -21.63 3.13 5.15
N ALA A 516 -22.06 2.76 3.95
CA ALA A 516 -21.33 3.00 2.71
C ALA A 516 -21.10 4.51 2.45
N ARG A 517 -22.17 5.32 2.51
CA ARG A 517 -22.11 6.77 2.26
C ARG A 517 -21.26 7.53 3.27
N MET A 518 -21.16 7.04 4.50
CA MET A 518 -20.30 7.63 5.54
C MET A 518 -18.85 7.14 5.45
N CYS A 519 -18.62 5.89 5.02
CA CYS A 519 -17.30 5.26 4.95
C CYS A 519 -16.44 5.78 3.78
N VAL A 520 -17.01 5.90 2.58
CA VAL A 520 -16.29 6.33 1.36
C VAL A 520 -15.53 7.66 1.55
N PRO A 521 -16.17 8.76 1.98
CA PRO A 521 -15.46 10.03 2.19
C PRO A 521 -14.41 9.96 3.32
N TYR A 522 -14.63 9.15 4.35
CA TYR A 522 -13.63 8.94 5.42
C TYR A 522 -12.36 8.32 4.83
N ILE A 523 -12.49 7.25 4.04
CA ILE A 523 -11.36 6.56 3.39
C ILE A 523 -10.58 7.54 2.51
N GLN A 524 -11.30 8.30 1.67
CA GLN A 524 -10.68 9.29 0.80
C GLN A 524 -9.91 10.35 1.59
N GLY A 525 -10.49 10.87 2.69
CA GLY A 525 -9.81 11.82 3.56
C GLY A 525 -8.52 11.28 4.19
N VAL A 526 -8.52 10.03 4.67
CA VAL A 526 -7.30 9.40 5.21
C VAL A 526 -6.23 9.26 4.12
N GLN A 527 -6.62 8.78 2.94
CA GLN A 527 -5.70 8.47 1.84
C GLN A 527 -5.14 9.70 1.13
N GLU A 528 -5.85 10.83 1.14
CA GLU A 528 -5.34 12.12 0.65
C GLU A 528 -4.06 12.56 1.39
N ASN A 529 -3.83 12.08 2.61
CA ASN A 529 -2.60 12.32 3.38
C ASN A 529 -1.43 11.39 2.98
N GLY A 530 -1.63 10.41 2.10
CA GLY A 530 -0.62 9.37 1.84
C GLY A 530 -0.52 8.31 2.95
N VAL A 531 -1.61 8.14 3.72
CA VAL A 531 -1.79 7.09 4.74
C VAL A 531 -2.89 6.14 4.25
N ALA A 532 -2.68 4.83 4.30
CA ALA A 532 -3.71 3.88 3.93
C ALA A 532 -4.80 3.81 4.99
N ALA A 533 -6.07 3.89 4.57
CA ALA A 533 -7.19 3.45 5.40
C ALA A 533 -7.29 1.93 5.34
N CYS A 534 -7.52 1.28 6.48
CA CYS A 534 -7.72 -0.16 6.59
C CYS A 534 -9.14 -0.47 7.06
N VAL A 535 -10.02 -0.73 6.09
CA VAL A 535 -11.46 -0.94 6.35
C VAL A 535 -11.65 -2.30 7.01
N LYS A 536 -12.42 -2.33 8.11
CA LYS A 536 -12.47 -3.51 8.98
C LYS A 536 -13.85 -3.81 9.57
N HIS A 537 -14.16 -5.05 9.94
CA HIS A 537 -13.40 -6.29 9.74
C HIS A 537 -14.14 -7.15 8.71
N TYR A 538 -13.43 -7.54 7.66
CA TYR A 538 -13.95 -8.22 6.48
C TYR A 538 -13.95 -9.75 6.67
N ALA A 539 -15.10 -10.41 6.83
CA ALA A 539 -16.44 -9.87 7.02
C ALA A 539 -17.17 -10.64 8.14
N LEU A 540 -18.35 -10.16 8.53
CA LEU A 540 -19.25 -10.81 9.49
C LEU A 540 -18.76 -10.84 10.96
N ASN A 541 -17.85 -9.93 11.33
CA ASN A 541 -17.43 -9.75 12.71
C ASN A 541 -18.44 -8.89 13.50
N ASN A 542 -19.67 -9.40 13.67
CA ASN A 542 -20.78 -8.67 14.29
C ASN A 542 -21.02 -9.04 15.77
N GLN A 543 -20.12 -9.80 16.39
CA GLN A 543 -20.11 -10.13 17.81
C GLN A 543 -18.67 -10.38 18.29
N GLU A 544 -18.39 -10.10 19.56
CA GLU A 544 -17.07 -10.34 20.16
C GLU A 544 -16.97 -11.72 20.82
N LEU A 545 -18.07 -12.23 21.37
CA LEU A 545 -18.09 -13.54 22.00
C LEU A 545 -17.73 -14.61 20.96
N TRP A 546 -16.66 -15.37 21.24
CA TRP A 546 -16.12 -16.41 20.36
C TRP A 546 -15.63 -15.94 18.99
N ARG A 547 -15.36 -14.64 18.82
CA ARG A 547 -14.93 -14.05 17.53
C ARG A 547 -13.78 -14.79 16.84
N ASN A 548 -12.87 -15.41 17.61
CA ASN A 548 -11.69 -16.10 17.09
C ASN A 548 -11.99 -17.44 16.35
N HIS A 549 -13.19 -18.01 16.53
CA HIS A 549 -13.46 -19.36 16.04
C HIS A 549 -14.90 -19.66 15.63
N ILE A 550 -15.87 -18.81 16.01
CA ILE A 550 -17.28 -19.01 15.64
C ILE A 550 -17.45 -19.04 14.11
N ASP A 551 -18.22 -20.01 13.61
CA ASP A 551 -18.50 -20.15 12.19
C ASP A 551 -19.87 -19.58 11.81
N VAL A 552 -19.84 -18.46 11.08
CA VAL A 552 -21.05 -17.74 10.65
C VAL A 552 -21.59 -18.35 9.36
N GLN A 553 -22.85 -18.74 9.42
CA GLN A 553 -23.65 -19.24 8.31
C GLN A 553 -24.69 -18.16 7.94
N VAL A 554 -24.62 -17.70 6.70
CA VAL A 554 -25.48 -16.64 6.14
C VAL A 554 -25.78 -16.98 4.68
N SER A 555 -26.91 -16.53 4.13
CA SER A 555 -27.23 -16.63 2.69
C SER A 555 -26.31 -15.74 1.86
N ASP A 556 -26.23 -15.97 0.54
CA ASP A 556 -25.52 -15.01 -0.33
C ASP A 556 -26.27 -13.68 -0.36
N ARG A 557 -27.59 -13.69 -0.37
CA ARG A 557 -28.42 -12.49 -0.40
C ARG A 557 -28.18 -11.57 0.78
N ALA A 558 -28.20 -12.08 2.01
CA ALA A 558 -27.88 -11.25 3.18
C ALA A 558 -26.41 -10.82 3.18
N LEU A 559 -25.50 -11.67 2.72
CA LEU A 559 -24.09 -11.30 2.56
C LEU A 559 -23.95 -10.09 1.62
N TYR A 560 -24.54 -10.14 0.43
CA TYR A 560 -24.47 -9.09 -0.60
C TYR A 560 -25.32 -7.86 -0.31
N GLU A 561 -26.50 -8.00 0.30
CA GLU A 561 -27.42 -6.88 0.58
C GLU A 561 -27.14 -6.19 1.92
N ILE A 562 -26.57 -6.87 2.92
CA ILE A 562 -26.41 -6.32 4.28
C ILE A 562 -24.95 -6.16 4.68
N TYR A 563 -24.12 -7.20 4.56
CA TYR A 563 -22.81 -7.22 5.24
C TYR A 563 -21.64 -6.78 4.35
N LEU A 564 -21.76 -6.90 3.03
CA LEU A 564 -20.75 -6.49 2.06
C LEU A 564 -20.89 -5.08 1.47
N PRO A 565 -22.06 -4.40 1.40
CA PRO A 565 -22.18 -3.14 0.68
C PRO A 565 -21.20 -2.04 1.10
N ALA A 566 -20.95 -1.86 2.40
CA ALA A 566 -19.99 -0.87 2.87
C ALA A 566 -18.55 -1.21 2.45
N PHE A 567 -18.17 -2.49 2.45
CA PHE A 567 -16.86 -2.94 1.94
C PHE A 567 -16.77 -2.81 0.42
N LYS A 568 -17.84 -3.14 -0.31
CA LYS A 568 -17.93 -2.95 -1.76
C LYS A 568 -17.73 -1.48 -2.14
N ALA A 569 -18.44 -0.57 -1.47
CA ALA A 569 -18.30 0.87 -1.67
C ALA A 569 -16.89 1.35 -1.28
N ALA A 570 -16.32 0.86 -0.18
CA ALA A 570 -14.94 1.18 0.21
C ALA A 570 -13.91 0.82 -0.87
N VAL A 571 -14.08 -0.31 -1.56
CA VAL A 571 -13.20 -0.75 -2.65
C VAL A 571 -13.49 0.01 -3.93
N MET A 572 -14.74 0.04 -4.37
CA MET A 572 -15.12 0.54 -5.69
C MET A 572 -15.15 2.07 -5.77
N GLU A 573 -15.60 2.75 -4.71
CA GLU A 573 -15.72 4.22 -4.65
C GLU A 573 -14.64 4.85 -3.76
N GLY A 574 -14.40 4.27 -2.58
CA GLY A 574 -13.39 4.74 -1.63
C GLY A 574 -11.96 4.49 -2.10
N LYS A 575 -11.76 3.53 -3.01
CA LYS A 575 -10.45 3.07 -3.49
C LYS A 575 -9.51 2.76 -2.32
N THR A 576 -10.04 2.07 -1.30
CA THR A 576 -9.26 1.73 -0.11
C THR A 576 -7.99 0.94 -0.48
N TRP A 577 -6.88 1.20 0.20
CA TRP A 577 -5.59 0.55 -0.06
C TRP A 577 -5.38 -0.70 0.80
N THR A 578 -6.12 -0.84 1.90
CA THR A 578 -6.03 -1.99 2.79
C THR A 578 -7.40 -2.41 3.34
N ILE A 579 -7.58 -3.71 3.55
CA ILE A 579 -8.74 -4.29 4.23
C ILE A 579 -8.24 -5.25 5.29
N MET A 580 -8.85 -5.21 6.48
CA MET A 580 -8.52 -6.14 7.56
C MET A 580 -9.48 -7.33 7.55
N GLY A 581 -8.96 -8.53 7.35
CA GLY A 581 -9.70 -9.77 7.46
C GLY A 581 -10.13 -10.07 8.90
N ALA A 582 -11.37 -10.49 9.10
CA ALA A 582 -11.96 -10.74 10.41
C ALA A 582 -11.44 -12.03 11.09
N TYR A 583 -11.66 -12.10 12.41
CA TYR A 583 -11.32 -13.26 13.24
C TYR A 583 -12.20 -14.49 13.01
N ASN A 584 -13.49 -14.30 12.73
CA ASN A 584 -14.45 -15.41 12.70
C ASN A 584 -14.29 -16.28 11.45
N LYS A 585 -14.92 -17.46 11.48
CA LYS A 585 -15.11 -18.27 10.27
C LYS A 585 -16.37 -17.82 9.54
N VAL A 586 -16.35 -18.04 8.23
CA VAL A 586 -17.50 -17.87 7.35
C VAL A 586 -17.59 -19.12 6.49
N ARG A 587 -18.68 -19.88 6.68
CA ARG A 587 -18.91 -21.16 5.99
C ARG A 587 -17.71 -22.12 6.07
N GLY A 588 -17.11 -22.23 7.26
CA GLY A 588 -16.07 -23.21 7.59
C GLY A 588 -14.62 -22.73 7.51
N THR A 589 -14.34 -21.62 6.83
CA THR A 589 -12.98 -21.06 6.67
C THR A 589 -12.87 -19.69 7.34
N HIS A 590 -11.76 -19.44 8.03
CA HIS A 590 -11.48 -18.15 8.70
C HIS A 590 -11.47 -16.99 7.70
N ALA A 591 -12.18 -15.91 8.04
CA ALA A 591 -12.42 -14.79 7.14
C ALA A 591 -11.13 -14.16 6.60
N ALA A 592 -10.08 -14.08 7.43
CA ALA A 592 -8.79 -13.52 7.03
C ALA A 592 -8.11 -14.22 5.85
N HIS A 593 -8.43 -15.50 5.59
CA HIS A 593 -7.91 -16.27 4.45
C HIS A 593 -9.04 -17.11 3.80
N ASN A 594 -10.22 -16.52 3.69
CA ASN A 594 -11.37 -17.17 3.08
C ASN A 594 -11.39 -16.95 1.56
N LYS A 595 -11.38 -18.04 0.76
CA LYS A 595 -11.35 -17.95 -0.71
C LYS A 595 -12.53 -17.17 -1.30
N LEU A 596 -13.75 -17.45 -0.82
CA LEU A 596 -14.97 -16.79 -1.30
C LEU A 596 -14.87 -15.28 -1.07
N LEU A 597 -14.54 -14.88 0.16
CA LEU A 597 -14.46 -13.47 0.52
C LEU A 597 -13.28 -12.77 -0.20
N ASN A 598 -12.06 -13.28 -0.05
CA ASN A 598 -10.86 -12.55 -0.45
C ASN A 598 -10.57 -12.65 -1.95
N ASN A 599 -10.68 -13.85 -2.54
CA ASN A 599 -10.33 -14.04 -3.94
C ASN A 599 -11.54 -13.81 -4.84
N ASP A 600 -12.65 -14.48 -4.57
CA ASP A 600 -13.77 -14.51 -5.50
C ASP A 600 -14.52 -13.17 -5.50
N ILE A 601 -14.86 -12.64 -4.32
CA ILE A 601 -15.59 -11.38 -4.18
C ILE A 601 -14.65 -10.17 -4.20
N LEU A 602 -13.74 -10.06 -3.23
CA LEU A 602 -12.95 -8.85 -3.02
C LEU A 602 -11.99 -8.56 -4.19
N LYS A 603 -11.14 -9.52 -4.55
CA LYS A 603 -10.15 -9.36 -5.63
C LYS A 603 -10.76 -9.63 -7.01
N GLY A 604 -11.70 -10.56 -7.11
CA GLY A 604 -12.38 -10.95 -8.34
C GLY A 604 -13.47 -9.97 -8.75
N GLU A 605 -14.63 -10.03 -8.10
CA GLU A 605 -15.80 -9.22 -8.47
C GLU A 605 -15.57 -7.70 -8.34
N TRP A 606 -14.87 -7.25 -7.29
CA TRP A 606 -14.70 -5.81 -7.04
C TRP A 606 -13.37 -5.23 -7.55
N GLY A 607 -12.44 -6.09 -8.00
CA GLY A 607 -11.15 -5.67 -8.54
C GLY A 607 -10.24 -4.98 -7.52
N PHE A 608 -10.28 -5.38 -6.24
CA PHE A 608 -9.44 -4.80 -5.19
C PHE A 608 -7.94 -4.98 -5.50
N ASP A 609 -7.21 -3.87 -5.58
CA ASP A 609 -5.77 -3.84 -5.90
C ASP A 609 -4.85 -3.62 -4.69
N GLY A 610 -5.44 -3.45 -3.50
CA GLY A 610 -4.74 -3.24 -2.24
C GLY A 610 -4.31 -4.54 -1.56
N CYS A 611 -4.03 -4.45 -0.26
CA CYS A 611 -3.63 -5.58 0.58
C CYS A 611 -4.74 -6.02 1.53
N VAL A 612 -4.96 -7.34 1.64
CA VAL A 612 -5.68 -7.95 2.75
C VAL A 612 -4.68 -8.19 3.89
N VAL A 613 -4.94 -7.57 5.03
CA VAL A 613 -4.14 -7.72 6.26
C VAL A 613 -4.96 -8.54 7.25
N THR A 614 -4.34 -9.43 8.03
CA THR A 614 -5.08 -10.10 9.11
C THR A 614 -5.45 -9.10 10.22
N ASP A 615 -6.53 -9.35 10.94
CA ASP A 615 -6.58 -8.95 12.35
C ASP A 615 -5.48 -9.72 13.13
N TRP A 616 -5.16 -9.30 14.35
CA TRP A 616 -4.01 -9.80 15.09
C TRP A 616 -4.12 -11.29 15.46
N GLY A 617 -3.42 -12.14 14.72
CA GLY A 617 -3.42 -13.60 14.91
C GLY A 617 -4.60 -14.30 14.25
N ALA A 618 -5.27 -13.66 13.27
CA ALA A 618 -6.40 -14.26 12.55
C ALA A 618 -6.00 -15.23 11.42
N ALA A 619 -4.70 -15.45 11.18
CA ALA A 619 -4.23 -16.53 10.32
C ALA A 619 -4.23 -17.86 11.08
N HIS A 620 -4.66 -18.94 10.40
CA HIS A 620 -4.83 -20.26 11.02
C HIS A 620 -4.36 -21.45 10.16
N ASP A 621 -4.03 -21.22 8.89
CA ASP A 621 -3.50 -22.24 7.99
C ASP A 621 -2.55 -21.61 6.95
N THR A 622 -1.37 -22.20 6.74
CA THR A 622 -0.36 -21.67 5.81
C THR A 622 -0.79 -21.77 4.35
N TYR A 623 -1.43 -22.86 3.95
CA TYR A 623 -1.85 -23.06 2.57
C TYR A 623 -3.02 -22.13 2.22
N GLU A 624 -4.01 -22.03 3.10
CA GLU A 624 -5.15 -21.12 2.93
C GLU A 624 -4.66 -19.66 2.95
N ALA A 625 -3.82 -19.26 3.91
CA ALA A 625 -3.21 -17.93 3.94
C ALA A 625 -2.41 -17.61 2.66
N ALA A 626 -1.72 -18.59 2.09
CA ALA A 626 -0.98 -18.40 0.85
C ALA A 626 -1.92 -18.25 -0.36
N MET A 627 -2.88 -19.17 -0.52
CA MET A 627 -3.67 -19.33 -1.75
C MET A 627 -4.97 -18.51 -1.76
N TYR A 628 -5.53 -18.18 -0.61
CA TYR A 628 -6.87 -17.58 -0.47
C TYR A 628 -6.82 -16.09 -0.12
N GLY A 629 -5.88 -15.38 -0.74
CA GLY A 629 -5.96 -13.93 -0.91
C GLY A 629 -5.57 -13.08 0.28
N LEU A 630 -5.13 -13.66 1.41
CA LEU A 630 -4.44 -12.88 2.44
C LEU A 630 -3.16 -12.27 1.86
N ASP A 631 -2.70 -11.09 2.26
CA ASP A 631 -1.44 -10.51 1.76
C ASP A 631 -0.40 -10.26 2.86
N LEU A 632 -0.87 -9.86 4.06
CA LEU A 632 -0.03 -9.47 5.19
C LEU A 632 -0.53 -10.10 6.50
N GLU A 633 0.32 -10.84 7.20
CA GLU A 633 0.03 -11.43 8.51
C GLU A 633 0.57 -10.59 9.67
N LEU A 634 -0.36 -10.14 10.53
CA LEU A 634 -0.07 -9.53 11.83
C LEU A 634 -0.43 -10.52 12.95
N GLY A 635 0.30 -10.48 14.08
CA GLY A 635 0.13 -11.49 15.12
C GLY A 635 0.49 -11.06 16.54
N THR A 636 -0.02 -11.82 17.51
CA THR A 636 0.12 -11.57 18.96
C THR A 636 1.07 -12.54 19.67
N TYR A 637 1.37 -13.69 19.04
CA TYR A 637 1.94 -14.86 19.72
C TYR A 637 3.42 -14.76 20.13
N THR A 638 4.17 -13.79 19.62
CA THR A 638 5.61 -13.62 19.92
C THR A 638 5.98 -12.17 20.19
N ASN A 639 6.97 -11.95 21.06
CA ASN A 639 7.61 -10.66 21.29
C ASN A 639 9.01 -10.57 20.65
N GLY A 640 9.38 -11.50 19.77
CA GLY A 640 10.59 -11.45 18.94
C GLY A 640 11.95 -11.30 19.65
N LEU A 641 12.01 -11.29 21.00
CA LEU A 641 13.21 -10.89 21.76
C LEU A 641 13.47 -11.69 23.05
N THR A 642 12.49 -12.44 23.57
CA THR A 642 12.65 -13.16 24.85
C THR A 642 12.46 -14.66 24.70
N SER A 643 13.12 -15.45 25.54
CA SER A 643 12.88 -16.89 25.72
C SER A 643 11.50 -17.25 26.31
N ASN A 644 10.59 -16.26 26.45
CA ASN A 644 9.23 -16.48 26.97
C ASN A 644 8.25 -16.93 25.88
N SER A 645 8.70 -17.01 24.62
CA SER A 645 8.05 -17.76 23.55
C SER A 645 9.15 -18.46 22.74
N ASP A 646 9.01 -19.78 22.55
CA ASP A 646 9.91 -20.57 21.68
C ASP A 646 9.71 -20.23 20.19
N LEU A 647 8.70 -19.43 19.85
CA LEU A 647 8.31 -19.05 18.50
C LEU A 647 8.55 -17.55 18.27
N GLY A 648 9.22 -17.20 17.17
CA GLY A 648 9.47 -15.85 16.66
C GLY A 648 8.50 -15.42 15.55
N TYR A 649 8.72 -14.24 14.96
CA TYR A 649 7.88 -13.77 13.84
C TYR A 649 7.99 -14.66 12.59
N ASN A 650 9.10 -15.38 12.42
CA ASN A 650 9.26 -16.34 11.32
C ASN A 650 8.36 -17.57 11.46
N ASP A 651 7.81 -17.85 12.65
CA ASP A 651 6.90 -18.97 12.88
C ASP A 651 5.44 -18.65 12.53
N TYR A 652 5.17 -17.45 12.04
CA TYR A 652 3.87 -17.07 11.47
C TYR A 652 3.54 -17.90 10.22
N TYR A 653 2.26 -18.01 9.87
CA TYR A 653 1.80 -18.88 8.80
C TYR A 653 2.39 -18.49 7.43
N LEU A 654 2.57 -17.19 7.17
CA LEU A 654 3.23 -16.60 6.02
C LEU A 654 4.76 -16.39 6.21
N GLY A 655 5.34 -16.96 7.27
CA GLY A 655 6.78 -16.99 7.54
C GLY A 655 7.50 -18.20 6.94
N ASP A 656 8.28 -18.91 7.75
CA ASP A 656 9.13 -20.04 7.33
C ASP A 656 8.32 -21.22 6.77
N ALA A 657 7.11 -21.44 7.28
CA ALA A 657 6.21 -22.46 6.76
C ALA A 657 5.81 -22.18 5.31
N TYR A 658 5.48 -20.93 4.99
CA TYR A 658 5.16 -20.47 3.65
C TYR A 658 6.37 -20.57 2.71
N LEU A 659 7.53 -20.07 3.13
CA LEU A 659 8.77 -20.18 2.36
C LEU A 659 9.12 -21.64 2.01
N ARG A 660 8.93 -22.56 2.97
CA ARG A 660 9.14 -23.99 2.76
C ARG A 660 8.17 -24.57 1.74
N MET A 661 6.88 -24.24 1.82
CA MET A 661 5.88 -24.71 0.85
C MET A 661 6.16 -24.22 -0.57
N ILE A 662 6.71 -23.01 -0.74
CA ILE A 662 7.15 -22.51 -2.06
C ILE A 662 8.35 -23.32 -2.57
N LYS A 663 9.36 -23.54 -1.73
CA LYS A 663 10.56 -24.33 -2.09
C LYS A 663 10.22 -25.78 -2.43
N ASP A 664 9.20 -26.34 -1.79
CA ASP A 664 8.65 -27.67 -2.06
C ASP A 664 7.76 -27.72 -3.32
N GLY A 665 7.50 -26.58 -3.99
CA GLY A 665 6.65 -26.49 -5.18
C GLY A 665 5.14 -26.59 -4.92
N LYS A 666 4.69 -26.46 -3.66
CA LYS A 666 3.26 -26.51 -3.28
C LYS A 666 2.53 -25.21 -3.52
N ILE A 667 3.25 -24.08 -3.47
CA ILE A 667 2.72 -22.75 -3.78
C ILE A 667 3.38 -22.26 -5.08
N PRO A 668 2.60 -21.90 -6.12
CA PRO A 668 3.14 -21.34 -7.35
C PRO A 668 3.83 -19.99 -7.12
N MET A 669 4.93 -19.72 -7.85
CA MET A 669 5.63 -18.44 -7.77
C MET A 669 4.75 -17.24 -8.13
N GLU A 670 3.75 -17.42 -9.00
CA GLU A 670 2.78 -16.37 -9.35
C GLU A 670 2.03 -15.85 -8.12
N VAL A 671 1.66 -16.72 -7.18
CA VAL A 671 1.00 -16.33 -5.92
C VAL A 671 1.93 -15.49 -5.05
N VAL A 672 3.21 -15.87 -5.00
CA VAL A 672 4.25 -15.14 -4.26
C VAL A 672 4.47 -13.74 -4.87
N GLU A 673 4.52 -13.68 -6.20
CA GLU A 673 4.74 -12.45 -6.94
C GLU A 673 3.55 -11.49 -6.85
N GLU A 674 2.31 -12.00 -6.95
CA GLU A 674 1.11 -11.17 -6.76
C GLU A 674 1.05 -10.58 -5.35
N LYS A 675 1.31 -11.41 -4.33
CA LYS A 675 1.29 -11.00 -2.93
C LYS A 675 2.35 -9.92 -2.65
N ALA A 676 3.59 -10.16 -3.07
CA ALA A 676 4.67 -9.18 -2.94
C ALA A 676 4.39 -7.90 -3.73
N ALA A 677 3.80 -7.99 -4.93
CA ALA A 677 3.43 -6.83 -5.74
C ALA A 677 2.38 -5.94 -5.04
N ARG A 678 1.38 -6.54 -4.36
CA ARG A 678 0.39 -5.80 -3.56
C ARG A 678 1.04 -5.04 -2.41
N VAL A 679 1.95 -5.69 -1.66
CA VAL A 679 2.67 -5.04 -0.56
C VAL A 679 3.58 -3.92 -1.07
N LEU A 680 4.30 -4.12 -2.18
CA LEU A 680 5.12 -3.07 -2.81
C LEU A 680 4.27 -1.89 -3.27
N ARG A 681 3.10 -2.14 -3.86
CA ARG A 681 2.14 -1.10 -4.26
C ARG A 681 1.70 -0.27 -3.05
N LEU A 682 1.38 -0.92 -1.93
CA LEU A 682 1.04 -0.24 -0.68
C LEU A 682 2.20 0.60 -0.16
N ILE A 683 3.44 0.09 -0.17
CA ILE A 683 4.65 0.83 0.22
C ILE A 683 4.85 2.07 -0.67
N PHE A 684 4.65 1.94 -1.99
CA PHE A 684 4.80 3.07 -2.92
C PHE A 684 3.69 4.12 -2.79
N ARG A 685 2.47 3.71 -2.43
CA ARG A 685 1.37 4.64 -2.10
C ARG A 685 1.63 5.42 -0.80
N THR A 686 2.40 4.84 0.13
CA THR A 686 2.56 5.33 1.52
C THR A 686 4.00 5.66 1.90
N SER A 687 4.78 4.69 2.40
CA SER A 687 6.13 4.90 2.98
C SER A 687 7.13 5.48 1.98
N MET A 688 7.01 5.15 0.68
CA MET A 688 7.87 5.68 -0.39
C MET A 688 7.24 6.79 -1.23
N ASN A 689 6.04 7.25 -0.86
CA ASN A 689 5.43 8.40 -1.51
C ASN A 689 6.14 9.69 -1.07
N ARG A 690 7.01 10.23 -1.94
CA ARG A 690 7.77 11.46 -1.67
C ARG A 690 6.94 12.73 -1.78
N ASN A 691 5.69 12.64 -2.27
CA ASN A 691 4.79 13.78 -2.44
C ASN A 691 3.84 13.99 -1.24
N LYS A 692 3.88 13.11 -0.23
CA LYS A 692 3.05 13.27 0.97
C LYS A 692 3.55 14.42 1.85
N GLY A 693 2.63 15.03 2.59
CA GLY A 693 2.94 16.10 3.54
C GLY A 693 3.63 15.60 4.82
N PHE A 694 3.71 16.48 5.82
CA PHE A 694 4.24 16.12 7.15
C PHE A 694 3.16 15.72 8.16
N GLY A 695 1.88 15.99 7.86
CA GLY A 695 0.77 15.83 8.80
C GLY A 695 0.79 16.88 9.91
N ALA A 696 -0.15 16.76 10.83
CA ALA A 696 -0.28 17.62 12.01
C ALA A 696 -0.89 16.80 13.15
N MET A 697 -0.71 17.22 14.41
CA MET A 697 -1.24 16.50 15.57
C MET A 697 -1.90 17.44 16.56
N ALA A 698 -3.15 17.13 16.93
CA ALA A 698 -3.94 17.85 17.91
C ALA A 698 -3.88 19.39 17.74
N ASN A 699 -4.20 19.84 16.52
CA ASN A 699 -4.31 21.26 16.17
C ASN A 699 -5.76 21.75 16.31
N GLU A 700 -5.97 23.06 16.14
CA GLU A 700 -7.29 23.70 16.26
C GLU A 700 -8.32 23.15 15.24
N ASN A 701 -7.89 22.83 14.01
CA ASN A 701 -8.77 22.26 12.99
C ASN A 701 -9.25 20.84 13.36
N HIS A 702 -8.41 20.05 14.03
CA HIS A 702 -8.77 18.72 14.51
C HIS A 702 -9.78 18.83 15.66
N GLU A 703 -9.54 19.75 16.60
CA GLU A 703 -10.47 20.03 17.69
C GLU A 703 -11.83 20.52 17.15
N GLU A 704 -11.83 21.43 16.18
CA GLU A 704 -13.04 21.94 15.52
C GLU A 704 -13.78 20.83 14.76
N THR A 705 -13.07 19.95 14.07
CA THR A 705 -13.66 18.79 13.39
C THR A 705 -14.33 17.87 14.41
N ALA A 706 -13.64 17.53 15.50
CA ALA A 706 -14.20 16.72 16.59
C ALA A 706 -15.43 17.39 17.23
N TYR A 707 -15.38 18.70 17.45
CA TYR A 707 -16.49 19.49 17.99
C TYR A 707 -17.72 19.47 17.07
N ARG A 708 -17.54 19.68 15.76
CA ARG A 708 -18.63 19.67 14.77
C ARG A 708 -19.27 18.29 14.64
N ILE A 709 -18.48 17.22 14.66
CA ILE A 709 -19.02 15.85 14.64
C ILE A 709 -19.82 15.59 15.93
N ALA A 710 -19.28 15.97 17.09
CA ALA A 710 -19.96 15.78 18.37
C ALA A 710 -21.30 16.52 18.41
N THR A 711 -21.31 17.80 18.06
CA THR A 711 -22.51 18.66 18.09
C THR A 711 -23.57 18.25 17.07
N GLU A 712 -23.17 17.84 15.86
CA GLU A 712 -24.11 17.34 14.84
C GLU A 712 -24.55 15.89 15.05
N GLY A 713 -23.82 15.10 15.84
CA GLY A 713 -24.08 13.69 16.07
C GLY A 713 -24.94 13.41 17.30
N ILE A 714 -24.98 14.32 18.29
CA ILE A 714 -25.87 14.20 19.46
C ILE A 714 -27.33 14.11 19.00
N VAL A 715 -28.06 13.12 19.53
CA VAL A 715 -29.46 12.87 19.17
C VAL A 715 -30.37 13.20 20.34
N LEU A 716 -31.30 14.14 20.14
CA LEU A 716 -32.37 14.40 21.09
C LEU A 716 -33.47 13.35 20.89
N LEU A 717 -33.59 12.40 21.82
CA LEU A 717 -34.56 11.29 21.71
C LEU A 717 -35.93 11.67 22.24
N LYS A 718 -35.97 12.48 23.31
CA LYS A 718 -37.21 12.86 23.97
C LYS A 718 -37.09 14.24 24.57
N ASN A 719 -38.13 15.06 24.42
CA ASN A 719 -38.19 16.38 25.05
C ASN A 719 -39.63 16.84 25.27
N GLU A 720 -40.27 16.33 26.32
CA GLU A 720 -41.68 16.57 26.57
C GLU A 720 -41.96 17.90 27.31
N SER A 721 -43.03 18.58 26.91
CA SER A 721 -43.49 19.83 27.54
C SER A 721 -44.28 19.59 28.84
N ARG A 722 -43.64 19.00 29.86
CA ARG A 722 -44.30 18.62 31.13
C ARG A 722 -44.42 19.75 32.16
N PHE A 723 -43.50 20.72 32.16
CA PHE A 723 -43.40 21.71 33.24
C PHE A 723 -43.78 23.09 32.71
N ASP A 724 -44.94 23.61 33.13
CA ASP A 724 -45.52 24.88 32.63
C ASP A 724 -45.67 24.93 31.10
N LYS A 725 -46.02 23.78 30.49
CA LYS A 725 -46.09 23.59 29.03
C LYS A 725 -44.79 23.90 28.30
N LYS A 726 -43.65 23.77 28.99
CA LYS A 726 -42.31 23.92 28.42
C LYS A 726 -41.50 22.63 28.59
N PRO A 727 -40.65 22.29 27.62
CA PRO A 727 -39.64 21.26 27.79
C PRO A 727 -38.54 21.72 28.76
N LEU A 728 -37.74 20.78 29.28
CA LEU A 728 -36.55 21.12 30.08
C LEU A 728 -35.38 21.59 29.20
N LEU A 729 -35.32 21.12 27.95
CA LEU A 729 -34.28 21.49 26.99
C LEU A 729 -34.82 22.45 25.92
N PRO A 730 -34.02 23.44 25.48
CA PRO A 730 -32.69 23.78 26.01
C PRO A 730 -32.75 24.44 27.40
N ILE A 731 -31.77 24.14 28.24
CA ILE A 731 -31.64 24.67 29.61
C ILE A 731 -31.32 26.15 29.54
N GLN A 732 -32.29 27.00 29.91
CA GLN A 732 -32.10 28.44 29.92
C GLN A 732 -31.18 28.87 31.08
N LYS A 733 -30.13 29.63 30.78
CA LYS A 733 -29.23 30.21 31.79
C LYS A 733 -30.03 31.05 32.79
N GLY A 734 -29.80 30.81 34.08
CA GLY A 734 -30.50 31.50 35.18
C GLY A 734 -31.92 31.00 35.50
N ALA A 735 -32.44 30.00 34.77
CA ALA A 735 -33.78 29.45 35.06
C ALA A 735 -33.85 28.62 36.34
N TYR A 736 -32.71 28.09 36.78
CA TYR A 736 -32.57 27.21 37.94
C TYR A 736 -31.47 27.77 38.85
N LYS A 737 -31.71 27.78 40.17
CA LYS A 737 -30.73 28.24 41.15
C LYS A 737 -29.78 27.12 41.58
N ARG A 738 -30.28 25.88 41.59
CA ARG A 738 -29.49 24.67 41.88
C ARG A 738 -29.74 23.60 40.84
N ILE A 739 -28.72 23.30 40.04
CA ILE A 739 -28.71 22.22 39.07
C ILE A 739 -27.81 21.13 39.62
N LEU A 740 -28.36 19.95 39.87
CA LEU A 740 -27.58 18.80 40.30
C LEU A 740 -27.14 17.97 39.08
N VAL A 741 -25.84 17.81 38.91
CA VAL A 741 -25.26 16.84 37.98
C VAL A 741 -25.04 15.52 38.71
N VAL A 742 -25.61 14.42 38.19
CA VAL A 742 -25.47 13.08 38.77
C VAL A 742 -24.84 12.11 37.78
N GLY A 743 -23.85 11.33 38.20
CA GLY A 743 -23.36 10.16 37.45
C GLY A 743 -21.85 10.10 37.24
N ASP A 744 -21.26 8.90 37.25
CA ASP A 744 -19.82 8.65 37.03
C ASP A 744 -19.34 9.21 35.68
N ASN A 745 -20.16 9.05 34.63
CA ASN A 745 -19.86 9.53 33.28
C ASN A 745 -19.73 11.07 33.18
N ALA A 746 -20.13 11.84 34.20
CA ALA A 746 -19.93 13.28 34.23
C ALA A 746 -18.44 13.68 34.39
N ILE A 747 -17.63 12.82 35.02
CA ILE A 747 -16.22 13.08 35.36
C ILE A 747 -15.24 12.08 34.71
N ARG A 748 -15.75 10.98 34.17
CA ARG A 748 -14.93 9.89 33.65
C ARG A 748 -14.21 10.29 32.35
N ASN A 749 -12.94 9.90 32.22
CA ASN A 749 -12.25 9.92 30.94
C ASN A 749 -12.69 8.73 30.08
N LEU A 750 -13.66 8.97 29.18
CA LEU A 750 -14.24 7.96 28.30
C LEU A 750 -13.34 7.56 27.11
N MET A 751 -12.11 8.09 27.04
CA MET A 751 -11.11 7.71 26.05
C MET A 751 -10.23 6.53 26.50
N MET A 752 -10.31 6.17 27.78
CA MET A 752 -9.65 5.01 28.36
C MET A 752 -10.52 3.75 28.28
N GLY A 753 -9.89 2.58 28.12
CA GLY A 753 -10.57 1.31 27.93
C GLY A 753 -11.07 1.10 26.50
N GLY A 754 -11.83 0.03 26.29
CA GLY A 754 -12.45 -0.31 25.01
C GLY A 754 -11.59 -1.17 24.10
N GLY A 755 -10.38 -1.56 24.54
CA GLY A 755 -9.44 -2.39 23.79
C GLY A 755 -8.58 -1.59 22.82
N SER A 756 -8.54 -1.99 21.55
CA SER A 756 -7.73 -1.34 20.51
C SER A 756 -8.09 0.14 20.29
N SER A 757 -9.29 0.58 20.68
CA SER A 757 -9.74 1.98 20.58
C SER A 757 -9.40 2.86 21.79
N GLU A 758 -8.53 2.42 22.70
CA GLU A 758 -8.03 3.26 23.78
C GLU A 758 -7.13 4.38 23.24
N LEU A 759 -7.31 5.61 23.73
CA LEU A 759 -6.58 6.79 23.27
C LEU A 759 -5.93 7.55 24.42
N LYS A 760 -4.79 8.18 24.10
CA LYS A 760 -4.10 9.16 24.94
C LYS A 760 -4.38 10.56 24.40
N PRO A 761 -5.48 11.22 24.80
CA PRO A 761 -5.82 12.54 24.31
C PRO A 761 -4.88 13.62 24.88
N LYS A 762 -4.56 14.64 24.09
CA LYS A 762 -3.79 15.81 24.56
C LYS A 762 -4.60 16.72 25.50
N LYS A 763 -5.92 16.75 25.33
CA LYS A 763 -6.89 17.56 26.06
C LYS A 763 -8.14 16.73 26.31
N VAL A 764 -8.77 16.89 27.47
CA VAL A 764 -10.07 16.28 27.78
C VAL A 764 -10.92 17.31 28.48
N ILE A 765 -12.10 17.59 27.93
CA ILE A 765 -13.13 18.39 28.59
C ILE A 765 -14.23 17.44 29.05
N THR A 766 -14.39 17.29 30.37
CA THR A 766 -15.46 16.45 30.93
C THR A 766 -16.81 17.19 30.85
N PRO A 767 -17.95 16.46 30.80
CA PRO A 767 -19.26 17.09 30.88
C PRO A 767 -19.46 17.96 32.12
N LEU A 768 -18.96 17.53 33.28
CA LEU A 768 -19.08 18.30 34.52
C LEU A 768 -18.30 19.63 34.44
N ASP A 769 -17.08 19.60 33.91
CA ASP A 769 -16.26 20.81 33.78
C ASP A 769 -16.91 21.82 32.84
N ALA A 770 -17.41 21.36 31.68
CA ALA A 770 -18.11 22.22 30.74
C ALA A 770 -19.41 22.81 31.33
N LEU A 771 -20.21 22.01 32.06
CA LEU A 771 -21.42 22.51 32.71
C LEU A 771 -21.11 23.52 33.82
N LYS A 772 -20.02 23.32 34.58
CA LYS A 772 -19.55 24.31 35.56
C LYS A 772 -19.08 25.60 34.91
N GLU A 773 -18.42 25.52 33.75
CA GLU A 773 -18.04 26.70 32.98
C GLU A 773 -19.27 27.50 32.53
N GLU A 774 -20.33 26.82 32.07
CA GLU A 774 -21.54 27.48 31.56
C GLU A 774 -22.49 28.01 32.65
N PHE A 775 -22.58 27.34 33.79
CA PHE A 775 -23.55 27.64 34.85
C PHE A 775 -22.95 28.13 36.18
N GLY A 776 -21.63 28.04 36.36
CA GLY A 776 -20.95 28.48 37.59
C GLY A 776 -21.42 27.77 38.85
N ASP A 777 -21.56 28.54 39.95
CA ASP A 777 -21.89 28.04 41.29
C ASP A 777 -23.31 27.42 41.41
N CYS A 778 -24.11 27.46 40.34
CA CYS A 778 -25.41 26.81 40.28
C CYS A 778 -25.28 25.27 40.25
N ILE A 779 -24.13 24.75 39.83
CA ILE A 779 -23.89 23.31 39.64
C ILE A 779 -23.42 22.67 40.95
N THR A 780 -24.18 21.69 41.44
CA THR A 780 -23.71 20.71 42.41
C THR A 780 -23.48 19.37 41.73
N PHE A 781 -22.61 18.52 42.29
CA PHE A 781 -22.29 17.21 41.73
C PHE A 781 -22.45 16.11 42.79
N SER A 782 -23.07 15.00 42.40
CA SER A 782 -23.04 13.75 43.13
C SER A 782 -22.72 12.61 42.17
N GLN A 783 -21.83 11.69 42.54
CA GLN A 783 -21.43 10.63 41.62
C GLN A 783 -22.57 9.63 41.36
N GLY A 784 -23.39 9.32 42.36
CA GLY A 784 -24.59 8.46 42.24
C GLY A 784 -24.32 6.96 42.02
N TYR A 785 -23.44 6.61 41.09
CA TYR A 785 -22.93 5.25 40.85
C TYR A 785 -21.44 5.33 40.50
N VAL A 786 -20.73 4.20 40.47
CA VAL A 786 -19.31 4.16 40.06
C VAL A 786 -19.04 2.96 39.17
N ALA A 787 -18.25 3.15 38.12
CA ALA A 787 -17.95 2.12 37.14
C ALA A 787 -16.65 1.34 37.41
N GLY A 788 -15.82 1.78 38.36
CA GLY A 788 -14.49 1.22 38.58
C GLY A 788 -13.48 1.61 37.48
N ARG A 789 -12.29 1.01 37.52
CA ARG A 789 -11.21 1.35 36.58
C ARG A 789 -11.49 0.84 35.15
N PRO A 790 -11.09 1.58 34.10
CA PRO A 790 -11.14 1.11 32.72
C PRO A 790 -10.13 -0.01 32.51
N MET A 791 -10.64 -1.24 32.37
CA MET A 791 -9.85 -2.46 32.17
C MET A 791 -10.45 -3.26 31.02
N PHE A 792 -9.57 -3.88 30.22
CA PHE A 792 -9.93 -4.61 28.99
C PHE A 792 -10.40 -6.05 29.24
N ASP A 793 -9.83 -6.75 30.23
CA ASP A 793 -9.99 -8.20 30.42
C ASP A 793 -10.84 -8.57 31.65
N ARG A 794 -11.23 -7.57 32.46
CA ARG A 794 -12.02 -7.74 33.68
C ARG A 794 -12.67 -6.43 34.09
N ALA A 795 -13.64 -6.50 35.00
CA ALA A 795 -14.24 -5.35 35.66
C ALA A 795 -13.97 -5.37 37.16
N ASP A 796 -13.78 -4.20 37.78
CA ASP A 796 -13.71 -4.08 39.23
C ASP A 796 -15.06 -4.47 39.85
N VAL A 797 -15.04 -5.24 40.95
CA VAL A 797 -16.22 -5.53 41.74
C VAL A 797 -16.42 -4.42 42.77
N ILE A 798 -17.52 -3.67 42.65
CA ILE A 798 -17.83 -2.57 43.56
C ILE A 798 -18.63 -3.10 44.77
N PRO A 799 -18.18 -2.85 46.02
CA PRO A 799 -18.93 -3.29 47.19
C PRO A 799 -20.31 -2.64 47.27
N GLN A 800 -21.34 -3.43 47.62
CA GLN A 800 -22.73 -2.93 47.71
C GLN A 800 -22.88 -1.72 48.65
N SER A 801 -22.12 -1.68 49.75
CA SER A 801 -22.14 -0.54 50.69
C SER A 801 -21.69 0.77 50.05
N VAL A 802 -20.78 0.72 49.08
CA VAL A 802 -20.35 1.89 48.29
C VAL A 802 -21.48 2.30 47.34
N ILE A 803 -22.08 1.34 46.64
CA ILE A 803 -23.23 1.59 45.75
C ILE A 803 -24.38 2.25 46.51
N ASP A 804 -24.79 1.69 47.65
CA ASP A 804 -25.88 2.22 48.47
C ASP A 804 -25.56 3.60 49.07
N SER A 805 -24.29 3.86 49.43
CA SER A 805 -23.84 5.16 49.91
C SER A 805 -23.90 6.23 48.83
N LEU A 806 -23.42 5.93 47.61
CA LEU A 806 -23.47 6.84 46.46
C LEU A 806 -24.92 7.12 46.03
N TYR A 807 -25.75 6.08 45.99
CA TYR A 807 -27.19 6.19 45.74
C TYR A 807 -27.83 7.16 46.74
N SER A 808 -27.64 6.92 48.05
CA SER A 808 -28.27 7.73 49.10
C SER A 808 -27.84 9.21 49.02
N ALA A 809 -26.55 9.46 48.77
CA ALA A 809 -26.04 10.82 48.59
C ALA A 809 -26.68 11.53 47.38
N ALA A 810 -26.82 10.84 46.24
CA ALA A 810 -27.48 11.39 45.07
C ALA A 810 -28.97 11.69 45.30
N ILE A 811 -29.70 10.82 46.02
CA ILE A 811 -31.11 11.06 46.34
C ILE A 811 -31.29 12.27 47.27
N GLU A 812 -30.45 12.43 48.29
CA GLU A 812 -30.53 13.60 49.19
C GLU A 812 -30.24 14.91 48.46
N GLU A 813 -29.24 14.93 47.58
CA GLU A 813 -28.96 16.08 46.73
C GLU A 813 -30.09 16.38 45.76
N ALA A 814 -30.70 15.35 45.15
CA ALA A 814 -31.76 15.50 44.17
C ALA A 814 -33.04 16.14 44.75
N LYS A 815 -33.34 15.89 46.03
CA LYS A 815 -34.46 16.53 46.76
C LYS A 815 -34.33 18.05 46.83
N GLN A 816 -33.10 18.56 46.84
CA GLN A 816 -32.81 19.98 47.02
C GLN A 816 -32.57 20.72 45.70
N ALA A 817 -32.46 19.99 44.59
CA ALA A 817 -32.16 20.57 43.27
C ALA A 817 -33.42 21.06 42.55
N ASP A 818 -33.30 22.14 41.79
CA ASP A 818 -34.39 22.61 40.92
C ASP A 818 -34.48 21.82 39.60
N LEU A 819 -33.32 21.29 39.16
CA LEU A 819 -33.13 20.47 37.96
C LEU A 819 -32.06 19.41 38.25
N VAL A 820 -32.27 18.19 37.75
CA VAL A 820 -31.26 17.14 37.75
C VAL A 820 -30.80 16.86 36.32
N ILE A 821 -29.50 16.86 36.08
CA ILE A 821 -28.87 16.36 34.86
C ILE A 821 -28.19 15.03 35.20
N PHE A 822 -28.79 13.92 34.77
CA PHE A 822 -28.22 12.59 34.95
C PHE A 822 -27.32 12.25 33.75
N LEU A 823 -26.04 12.01 33.98
CA LEU A 823 -25.08 11.51 32.99
C LEU A 823 -24.76 10.05 33.28
N GLY A 824 -25.41 9.16 32.54
CA GLY A 824 -25.23 7.72 32.71
C GLY A 824 -25.27 6.97 31.38
N GLY A 825 -25.35 5.66 31.45
CA GLY A 825 -25.26 4.79 30.29
C GLY A 825 -24.21 3.71 30.46
N LEU A 826 -23.57 3.36 29.34
CA LEU A 826 -22.46 2.42 29.27
C LEU A 826 -21.13 3.17 29.41
N ASN A 827 -20.05 2.40 29.42
CA ASN A 827 -18.68 2.87 29.28
C ASN A 827 -17.84 1.79 28.57
N LYS A 828 -16.54 2.05 28.46
CA LYS A 828 -15.58 1.19 27.77
C LYS A 828 -14.90 0.13 28.66
N ASN A 829 -15.54 -0.28 29.75
CA ASN A 829 -15.06 -1.42 30.56
C ASN A 829 -15.40 -2.75 29.89
N TYR A 830 -14.67 -3.80 30.23
CA TYR A 830 -14.96 -5.18 29.86
C TYR A 830 -16.45 -5.55 30.01
N GLN A 831 -17.02 -6.24 29.02
CA GLN A 831 -18.43 -6.65 28.93
C GLN A 831 -19.45 -5.48 28.92
N GLN A 832 -19.01 -4.32 28.44
CA GLN A 832 -19.85 -3.17 28.06
C GLN A 832 -19.59 -2.81 26.59
N ASP A 833 -19.30 -1.56 26.27
CA ASP A 833 -18.85 -1.15 24.94
C ASP A 833 -17.32 -1.32 24.86
N CYS A 834 -16.87 -2.57 24.86
CA CYS A 834 -15.47 -2.93 24.86
C CYS A 834 -15.20 -4.07 23.88
N GLU A 835 -14.09 -3.96 23.15
CA GLU A 835 -13.54 -5.09 22.41
C GLU A 835 -13.27 -6.29 23.35
N GLY A 836 -13.37 -7.50 22.79
CA GLY A 836 -12.93 -8.76 23.40
C GLY A 836 -14.07 -9.59 23.99
N ASP A 837 -15.20 -8.98 24.33
CA ASP A 837 -16.39 -9.69 24.78
C ASP A 837 -17.65 -8.84 24.58
N ASP A 838 -18.80 -9.50 24.48
CA ASP A 838 -20.08 -8.83 24.32
C ASP A 838 -20.66 -8.40 25.67
N ARG A 839 -21.67 -7.53 25.61
CA ARG A 839 -22.44 -7.12 26.78
C ARG A 839 -23.16 -8.31 27.39
N LYS A 840 -23.08 -8.41 28.73
CA LYS A 840 -23.79 -9.46 29.50
C LYS A 840 -25.30 -9.30 29.52
N THR A 841 -25.78 -8.06 29.55
CA THR A 841 -27.21 -7.75 29.66
C THR A 841 -27.58 -6.55 28.79
N PHE A 842 -28.85 -6.48 28.38
CA PHE A 842 -29.39 -5.33 27.66
C PHE A 842 -29.63 -4.12 28.59
N GLU A 843 -29.76 -4.37 29.90
CA GLU A 843 -29.93 -3.36 30.95
C GLU A 843 -28.73 -2.43 31.12
N LEU A 844 -28.97 -1.29 31.78
CA LEU A 844 -27.90 -0.42 32.24
C LEU A 844 -27.11 -1.04 33.41
N PRO A 845 -25.78 -1.00 33.39
CA PRO A 845 -24.94 -1.54 34.46
C PRO A 845 -24.97 -0.67 35.73
N PHE A 846 -24.36 -1.16 36.81
CA PHE A 846 -24.11 -0.43 38.06
C PHE A 846 -25.37 0.09 38.79
N GLU A 847 -26.48 -0.66 38.71
CA GLU A 847 -27.77 -0.30 39.32
C GLU A 847 -28.31 1.08 38.89
N GLN A 848 -27.91 1.58 37.71
CA GLN A 848 -28.37 2.88 37.22
C GLN A 848 -29.88 2.96 37.07
N ASN A 849 -30.56 1.87 36.70
CA ASN A 849 -32.03 1.81 36.66
C ASN A 849 -32.67 2.09 38.04
N ARG A 850 -32.08 1.57 39.13
CA ARG A 850 -32.50 1.86 40.51
C ARG A 850 -32.28 3.33 40.85
N LEU A 851 -31.11 3.88 40.50
CA LEU A 851 -30.76 5.28 40.75
C LEU A 851 -31.69 6.26 40.01
N ILE A 852 -31.92 6.05 38.70
CA ILE A 852 -32.81 6.89 37.89
C ILE A 852 -34.22 6.90 38.48
N LYS A 853 -34.76 5.72 38.83
CA LYS A 853 -36.06 5.61 39.48
C LYS A 853 -36.08 6.36 40.81
N GLY A 854 -35.08 6.16 41.67
CA GLY A 854 -34.99 6.82 42.97
C GLY A 854 -34.93 8.35 42.86
N ILE A 855 -34.21 8.88 41.88
CA ILE A 855 -34.17 10.34 41.61
C ILE A 855 -35.54 10.82 41.14
N LEU A 856 -36.17 10.14 40.18
CA LEU A 856 -37.50 10.54 39.65
C LEU A 856 -38.60 10.52 40.73
N ASP A 857 -38.46 9.68 41.75
CA ASP A 857 -39.39 9.61 42.87
C ASP A 857 -39.29 10.85 43.80
N VAL A 858 -38.15 11.55 43.82
CA VAL A 858 -37.94 12.78 44.61
C VAL A 858 -37.88 14.06 43.77
N ASN A 859 -37.54 13.97 42.49
CA ASN A 859 -37.43 15.09 41.56
C ASN A 859 -37.74 14.67 40.12
N GLN A 860 -38.87 15.14 39.60
CA GLN A 860 -39.32 14.79 38.25
C GLN A 860 -38.67 15.65 37.15
N LYS A 861 -38.00 16.75 37.49
CA LYS A 861 -37.31 17.64 36.54
C LYS A 861 -35.92 17.09 36.22
N MET A 862 -35.88 16.01 35.45
CA MET A 862 -34.65 15.32 35.06
C MET A 862 -34.39 15.44 33.56
N VAL A 863 -33.19 15.91 33.20
CA VAL A 863 -32.60 15.69 31.87
C VAL A 863 -31.68 14.48 31.97
N LEU A 864 -31.94 13.44 31.18
CA LEU A 864 -31.07 12.28 31.09
C LEU A 864 -30.18 12.37 29.86
N VAL A 865 -28.87 12.28 30.07
CA VAL A 865 -27.84 12.14 29.04
C VAL A 865 -27.35 10.71 29.05
N LEU A 866 -27.60 10.00 27.95
CA LEU A 866 -27.24 8.60 27.74
C LEU A 866 -25.96 8.50 26.91
N THR A 867 -24.88 8.12 27.57
CA THR A 867 -23.59 7.80 26.96
C THR A 867 -23.56 6.30 26.63
N SER A 868 -23.62 5.93 25.35
CA SER A 868 -23.47 4.54 24.90
C SER A 868 -23.14 4.49 23.41
N GLY A 869 -22.51 3.42 22.95
CA GLY A 869 -22.44 3.04 21.54
C GLY A 869 -23.55 2.07 21.12
N ASN A 870 -24.37 1.64 22.09
CA ASN A 870 -25.41 0.63 21.93
C ASN A 870 -26.76 1.12 22.46
N ALA A 871 -27.85 0.54 21.93
CA ALA A 871 -29.16 0.61 22.56
C ALA A 871 -29.14 -0.10 23.93
N VAL A 872 -29.92 0.41 24.87
CA VAL A 872 -30.04 -0.12 26.23
C VAL A 872 -31.51 -0.20 26.63
N ASP A 873 -31.82 -1.08 27.57
CA ASP A 873 -33.16 -1.10 28.18
C ASP A 873 -33.45 0.22 28.93
N MET A 874 -34.68 0.71 28.81
CA MET A 874 -35.12 1.99 29.39
C MET A 874 -36.48 1.85 30.11
N PRO A 875 -36.57 1.08 31.21
CA PRO A 875 -37.84 0.83 31.90
C PRO A 875 -38.46 2.10 32.53
N TRP A 876 -37.69 3.17 32.62
CA TRP A 876 -38.05 4.47 33.17
C TRP A 876 -38.45 5.51 32.10
N ILE A 877 -38.44 5.16 30.81
CA ILE A 877 -38.59 6.12 29.70
C ILE A 877 -39.87 6.95 29.77
N GLU A 878 -40.98 6.35 30.22
CA GLU A 878 -42.27 7.04 30.39
C GLU A 878 -42.20 8.16 31.44
N LYS A 879 -41.33 8.04 32.44
CA LYS A 879 -41.20 9.02 33.53
C LYS A 879 -40.16 10.11 33.23
N VAL A 880 -39.15 9.82 32.42
CA VAL A 880 -38.11 10.80 32.06
C VAL A 880 -38.67 11.79 31.02
N PRO A 881 -38.67 13.11 31.31
CA PRO A 881 -39.22 14.11 30.41
C PRO A 881 -38.28 14.47 29.25
N SER A 882 -36.97 14.45 29.47
CA SER A 882 -35.97 14.81 28.46
C SER A 882 -34.83 13.79 28.42
N LEU A 883 -34.55 13.25 27.23
CA LEU A 883 -33.51 12.24 26.98
C LEU A 883 -32.68 12.64 25.77
N ILE A 884 -31.36 12.67 25.96
CA ILE A 884 -30.36 12.87 24.90
C ILE A 884 -29.47 11.64 24.83
N GLN A 885 -29.19 11.17 23.62
CA GLN A 885 -28.12 10.24 23.32
C GLN A 885 -26.84 11.03 22.99
N SER A 886 -25.84 10.91 23.86
CA SER A 886 -24.56 11.63 23.72
C SER A 886 -23.50 10.84 22.96
N TRP A 887 -23.53 9.50 22.97
CA TRP A 887 -22.42 8.68 22.44
C TRP A 887 -21.09 8.87 23.21
N TYR A 888 -19.99 8.36 22.66
CA TYR A 888 -18.63 8.73 23.07
C TYR A 888 -18.14 9.91 22.21
N LEU A 889 -18.16 11.11 22.77
CA LEU A 889 -17.99 12.38 22.05
C LEU A 889 -16.53 12.84 21.84
N GLY A 890 -15.53 12.04 22.21
CA GLY A 890 -14.13 12.43 22.06
C GLY A 890 -13.63 13.48 23.08
N SER A 891 -12.46 14.05 22.82
CA SER A 891 -11.71 14.93 23.75
C SER A 891 -12.40 16.26 24.07
N ILE A 892 -13.21 16.79 23.14
CA ILE A 892 -13.93 18.06 23.27
C ILE A 892 -15.42 17.83 23.60
N GLY A 893 -15.79 16.57 23.86
CA GLY A 893 -17.18 16.14 24.00
C GLY A 893 -17.97 16.82 25.11
N GLY A 894 -17.33 17.16 26.24
CA GLY A 894 -17.99 17.89 27.33
C GLY A 894 -18.53 19.25 26.88
N LYS A 895 -17.73 20.02 26.12
CA LYS A 895 -18.14 21.34 25.57
C LYS A 895 -19.28 21.18 24.57
N ALA A 896 -19.15 20.25 23.61
CA ALA A 896 -20.18 19.98 22.62
C ALA A 896 -21.53 19.59 23.26
N LEU A 897 -21.50 18.74 24.28
CA LEU A 897 -22.69 18.36 25.04
C LEU A 897 -23.31 19.56 25.76
N ALA A 898 -22.49 20.36 26.46
CA ALA A 898 -22.98 21.55 27.15
C ALA A 898 -23.69 22.52 26.19
N ASP A 899 -23.09 22.79 25.03
CA ASP A 899 -23.65 23.69 24.00
C ASP A 899 -25.01 23.21 23.46
N VAL A 900 -25.16 21.90 23.26
CA VAL A 900 -26.45 21.31 22.90
C VAL A 900 -27.45 21.41 24.04
N LEU A 901 -27.05 21.15 25.28
CA LEU A 901 -27.95 21.22 26.44
C LEU A 901 -28.51 22.62 26.66
N ILE A 902 -27.70 23.66 26.45
CA ILE A 902 -28.11 25.06 26.67
C ILE A 902 -28.72 25.72 25.42
N GLY A 903 -28.66 25.05 24.27
CA GLY A 903 -29.27 25.54 23.02
C GLY A 903 -28.43 26.51 22.21
N GLU A 904 -27.13 26.65 22.50
CA GLU A 904 -26.19 27.32 21.59
C GLU A 904 -26.09 26.54 20.27
N ILE A 905 -26.16 25.20 20.38
CA ILE A 905 -26.31 24.31 19.24
C ILE A 905 -27.69 23.65 19.29
N ASN A 906 -28.40 23.69 18.17
CA ASN A 906 -29.62 22.93 17.97
C ASN A 906 -29.27 21.46 17.59
N PRO A 907 -29.71 20.44 18.36
CA PRO A 907 -29.44 19.04 18.03
C PRO A 907 -30.02 18.68 16.67
N SER A 908 -29.24 17.93 15.90
CA SER A 908 -29.60 17.53 14.52
C SER A 908 -29.15 16.11 14.16
N GLY A 909 -28.65 15.35 15.13
CA GLY A 909 -28.31 13.96 14.91
C GLY A 909 -29.55 13.09 14.73
N LYS A 910 -29.42 12.01 13.95
CA LYS A 910 -30.45 10.98 13.75
C LYS A 910 -29.86 9.61 14.02
N LEU A 911 -30.62 8.73 14.66
CA LEU A 911 -30.16 7.40 15.04
C LEU A 911 -29.68 6.56 13.82
N PRO A 912 -28.48 5.97 13.86
CA PRO A 912 -27.99 5.08 12.81
C PRO A 912 -28.41 3.62 13.03
N PHE A 913 -29.16 3.34 14.10
CA PHE A 913 -29.75 2.04 14.39
C PHE A 913 -31.04 2.17 15.22
N SER A 914 -31.85 1.12 15.23
CA SER A 914 -33.13 1.06 15.93
C SER A 914 -32.95 0.61 17.39
N TYR A 915 -33.68 1.22 18.32
CA TYR A 915 -33.70 0.81 19.72
C TYR A 915 -34.83 -0.20 19.94
N PRO A 916 -34.54 -1.47 20.25
CA PRO A 916 -35.58 -2.42 20.62
C PRO A 916 -36.24 -2.02 21.95
N VAL A 917 -37.53 -2.33 22.11
CA VAL A 917 -38.21 -2.21 23.42
C VAL A 917 -37.73 -3.31 24.37
N ARG A 918 -37.57 -4.54 23.86
CA ARG A 918 -36.99 -5.68 24.58
C ARG A 918 -35.96 -6.38 23.71
N LEU A 919 -35.01 -7.06 24.32
CA LEU A 919 -33.94 -7.74 23.60
C LEU A 919 -34.48 -8.73 22.55
N GLU A 920 -35.56 -9.45 22.86
CA GLU A 920 -36.18 -10.44 21.98
C GLU A 920 -36.91 -9.83 20.78
N ASP A 921 -37.15 -8.51 20.78
CA ASP A 921 -37.70 -7.79 19.63
C ASP A 921 -36.62 -7.60 18.54
N CYS A 922 -35.34 -7.70 18.90
CA CYS A 922 -34.21 -7.63 17.97
C CYS A 922 -34.13 -8.91 17.12
N PRO A 923 -33.96 -8.81 15.79
CA PRO A 923 -33.96 -9.97 14.89
C PRO A 923 -32.91 -11.02 15.22
N ALA A 924 -31.72 -10.59 15.68
CA ALA A 924 -30.64 -11.49 16.06
C ALA A 924 -30.99 -12.42 17.24
N HIS A 925 -31.84 -11.94 18.16
CA HIS A 925 -32.25 -12.67 19.37
C HIS A 925 -33.58 -13.40 19.20
N PHE A 926 -34.44 -12.95 18.28
CA PHE A 926 -35.76 -13.52 18.03
C PHE A 926 -35.71 -15.03 17.71
N TYR A 927 -34.68 -15.49 16.99
CA TYR A 927 -34.52 -16.89 16.59
C TYR A 927 -33.75 -17.76 17.61
N GLY A 928 -33.48 -17.23 18.80
CA GLY A 928 -32.82 -17.95 19.89
C GLY A 928 -31.31 -18.11 19.72
N GLU A 929 -30.72 -18.96 20.58
CA GLU A 929 -29.27 -19.04 20.79
C GLU A 929 -28.46 -19.31 19.53
N ILE A 930 -28.93 -20.18 18.62
CA ILE A 930 -28.20 -20.48 17.37
C ILE A 930 -28.05 -19.24 16.47
N SER A 931 -28.94 -18.26 16.59
CA SER A 931 -28.85 -16.99 15.88
C SER A 931 -27.98 -15.99 16.61
N TYR A 932 -28.10 -15.89 17.93
CA TYR A 932 -27.17 -15.15 18.76
C TYR A 932 -27.13 -15.73 20.18
N PRO A 933 -25.94 -16.02 20.75
CA PRO A 933 -24.60 -15.78 20.19
C PRO A 933 -24.03 -16.92 19.32
N GLY A 934 -24.82 -17.95 19.01
CA GLY A 934 -24.38 -19.22 18.44
C GLY A 934 -24.19 -20.29 19.52
N ASP A 935 -23.63 -21.45 19.14
CA ASP A 935 -23.39 -22.59 20.02
C ASP A 935 -21.89 -22.81 20.34
N SER A 936 -21.08 -21.75 20.24
CA SER A 936 -19.61 -21.73 20.31
C SER A 936 -18.90 -22.33 19.09
N ILE A 937 -19.59 -23.11 18.28
CA ILE A 937 -19.01 -23.70 17.06
C ILE A 937 -19.54 -22.97 15.84
N ARG A 938 -20.86 -22.75 15.80
CA ARG A 938 -21.60 -22.22 14.66
C ARG A 938 -22.62 -21.17 15.11
N GLN A 939 -22.88 -20.23 14.21
CA GLN A 939 -23.93 -19.23 14.31
C GLN A 939 -24.68 -19.14 12.97
N GLU A 940 -26.00 -18.97 13.00
CA GLU A 940 -26.84 -18.84 11.80
C GLU A 940 -27.56 -17.50 11.79
N TYR A 941 -27.32 -16.65 10.79
CA TYR A 941 -28.02 -15.37 10.64
C TYR A 941 -29.41 -15.59 10.05
N LYS A 942 -30.34 -16.09 10.89
CA LYS A 942 -31.70 -16.53 10.52
C LYS A 942 -32.65 -15.39 10.15
N GLU A 943 -32.33 -14.18 10.56
CA GLU A 943 -33.05 -12.98 10.15
C GLU A 943 -32.78 -12.58 8.70
N ASP A 944 -31.72 -13.15 8.10
CA ASP A 944 -31.35 -12.92 6.70
C ASP A 944 -31.25 -11.41 6.40
N ILE A 945 -31.93 -10.90 5.37
CA ILE A 945 -31.92 -9.47 5.01
C ILE A 945 -32.68 -8.56 5.99
N LEU A 946 -33.45 -9.12 6.92
CA LEU A 946 -34.27 -8.34 7.87
C LEU A 946 -33.44 -7.99 9.11
N VAL A 947 -32.46 -7.11 8.94
CA VAL A 947 -31.65 -6.53 10.03
C VAL A 947 -32.09 -5.10 10.34
N GLY A 948 -32.17 -4.75 11.62
CA GLY A 948 -32.52 -3.39 12.03
C GLY A 948 -33.95 -2.99 11.66
N TYR A 949 -34.17 -1.74 11.22
CA TYR A 949 -35.49 -1.23 10.82
C TYR A 949 -36.17 -2.07 9.74
N ARG A 950 -35.41 -2.75 8.87
CA ARG A 950 -35.96 -3.70 7.88
C ARG A 950 -36.80 -4.78 8.56
N TRP A 951 -36.37 -5.26 9.73
CA TRP A 951 -37.14 -6.19 10.57
C TRP A 951 -38.34 -5.52 11.22
N TYR A 952 -38.11 -4.43 11.95
CA TYR A 952 -39.16 -3.76 12.74
C TYR A 952 -40.34 -3.34 11.87
N ASP A 953 -40.08 -2.71 10.72
CA ASP A 953 -41.11 -2.30 9.76
C ASP A 953 -41.87 -3.50 9.18
N THR A 954 -41.13 -4.51 8.71
CA THR A 954 -41.70 -5.65 7.98
C THR A 954 -42.50 -6.56 8.91
N LYS A 955 -42.05 -6.73 10.16
CA LYS A 955 -42.75 -7.51 11.18
C LYS A 955 -43.76 -6.68 11.99
N LYS A 956 -43.82 -5.36 11.74
CA LYS A 956 -44.69 -4.40 12.46
C LYS A 956 -44.45 -4.43 13.97
N ILE A 957 -43.19 -4.53 14.36
CA ILE A 957 -42.73 -4.47 15.75
C ILE A 957 -42.30 -3.04 16.00
N LYS A 958 -43.00 -2.35 16.91
CA LYS A 958 -42.69 -0.95 17.22
C LYS A 958 -41.38 -0.87 18.02
N PRO A 959 -40.32 -0.22 17.51
CA PRO A 959 -39.12 0.05 18.27
C PRO A 959 -39.39 1.14 19.33
N LEU A 960 -38.52 1.22 20.35
CA LEU A 960 -38.56 2.32 21.31
C LEU A 960 -38.22 3.65 20.63
N PHE A 961 -37.17 3.63 19.81
CA PHE A 961 -36.80 4.71 18.91
C PHE A 961 -36.40 4.12 17.55
N PRO A 962 -37.00 4.56 16.43
CA PRO A 962 -36.75 3.97 15.13
C PRO A 962 -35.44 4.47 14.49
N PHE A 963 -34.93 3.73 13.51
CA PHE A 963 -33.83 4.19 12.66
C PHE A 963 -34.12 5.55 12.02
N GLY A 964 -33.10 6.41 11.94
CA GLY A 964 -33.22 7.75 11.39
C GLY A 964 -33.98 8.73 12.28
N TYR A 965 -34.32 8.37 13.53
CA TYR A 965 -35.06 9.24 14.46
C TYR A 965 -34.15 10.22 15.21
N GLY A 966 -34.65 11.44 15.43
CA GLY A 966 -34.00 12.46 16.26
C GLY A 966 -34.77 13.78 16.20
N LEU A 967 -34.99 14.37 17.37
CA LEU A 967 -35.70 15.64 17.55
C LEU A 967 -34.76 16.84 17.38
N SER A 968 -35.35 18.00 17.22
CA SER A 968 -34.68 19.31 17.14
C SER A 968 -35.35 20.30 18.10
N TYR A 969 -34.67 21.40 18.42
CA TYR A 969 -35.28 22.56 19.10
C TYR A 969 -36.12 23.43 18.16
N THR A 970 -36.13 23.13 16.86
CA THR A 970 -37.01 23.74 15.87
C THR A 970 -37.91 22.68 15.22
N GLU A 971 -38.91 23.14 14.48
CA GLU A 971 -39.84 22.30 13.74
C GLU A 971 -39.64 22.48 12.24
N PHE A 972 -39.75 21.39 11.50
CA PHE A 972 -39.70 21.39 10.04
C PHE A 972 -41.05 20.96 9.46
N GLN A 973 -41.37 21.48 8.28
CA GLN A 973 -42.52 21.10 7.48
C GLN A 973 -42.05 20.62 6.11
N TYR A 974 -42.64 19.51 5.65
CA TYR A 974 -42.34 18.90 4.36
C TYR A 974 -43.45 19.20 3.35
N GLY A 975 -43.05 19.53 2.13
CA GLY A 975 -43.93 19.59 0.97
C GLY A 975 -44.30 18.21 0.45
N LYS A 976 -45.26 18.16 -0.48
CA LYS A 976 -45.59 16.91 -1.18
C LYS A 976 -44.42 16.50 -2.09
N PRO A 977 -43.96 15.24 -2.09
CA PRO A 977 -42.95 14.79 -3.04
C PRO A 977 -43.47 14.86 -4.48
N VAL A 978 -42.65 15.41 -5.37
CA VAL A 978 -42.90 15.53 -6.81
C VAL A 978 -41.92 14.62 -7.53
N VAL A 979 -42.44 13.72 -8.36
CA VAL A 979 -41.64 12.82 -9.21
C VAL A 979 -41.62 13.34 -10.64
N SER A 980 -40.48 13.28 -11.32
CA SER A 980 -40.34 13.80 -12.68
C SER A 980 -41.11 12.98 -13.73
N ALA A 981 -41.34 11.69 -13.46
CA ALA A 981 -42.09 10.78 -14.32
C ALA A 981 -42.90 9.77 -13.49
N THR A 982 -43.85 9.09 -14.15
CA THR A 982 -44.64 7.99 -13.54
C THR A 982 -44.13 6.61 -13.92
N GLU A 983 -43.17 6.55 -14.85
CA GLU A 983 -42.49 5.36 -15.33
C GLU A 983 -40.98 5.61 -15.29
N LEU A 984 -40.20 4.59 -14.94
CA LEU A 984 -38.74 4.56 -15.00
C LEU A 984 -38.32 3.37 -15.86
N LYS A 985 -37.57 3.60 -16.94
CA LYS A 985 -37.04 2.53 -17.79
C LYS A 985 -35.58 2.20 -17.46
N ALA A 986 -35.13 1.02 -17.86
CA ALA A 986 -33.73 0.65 -17.77
C ALA A 986 -32.82 1.70 -18.48
N GLY A 987 -31.86 2.25 -17.75
CA GLY A 987 -30.91 3.28 -18.24
C GLY A 987 -31.41 4.73 -18.13
N GLU A 988 -32.63 4.96 -17.64
CA GLU A 988 -33.12 6.29 -17.28
C GLU A 988 -32.95 6.55 -15.76
N SER A 989 -33.22 7.78 -15.33
CA SER A 989 -33.26 8.17 -13.93
C SER A 989 -34.54 8.96 -13.62
N LEU A 990 -35.04 8.81 -12.39
CA LEU A 990 -36.22 9.48 -11.88
C LEU A 990 -35.80 10.51 -10.83
N GLU A 991 -36.19 11.77 -11.02
CA GLU A 991 -35.92 12.83 -10.05
C GLU A 991 -37.09 12.93 -9.06
N VAL A 992 -36.78 12.97 -7.76
CA VAL A 992 -37.75 13.14 -6.68
C VAL A 992 -37.44 14.41 -5.91
N LYS A 993 -38.36 15.37 -5.92
CA LYS A 993 -38.20 16.68 -5.26
C LYS A 993 -39.13 16.85 -4.08
N VAL A 994 -38.62 17.41 -2.99
CA VAL A 994 -39.41 17.78 -1.80
C VAL A 994 -38.90 19.09 -1.22
N THR A 995 -39.81 20.04 -0.96
CA THR A 995 -39.49 21.27 -0.24
C THR A 995 -39.52 21.01 1.27
N VAL A 996 -38.52 21.50 1.99
CA VAL A 996 -38.44 21.46 3.45
C VAL A 996 -38.35 22.88 3.97
N LYS A 997 -39.16 23.21 4.97
CA LYS A 997 -39.22 24.53 5.59
C LYS A 997 -38.99 24.44 7.09
N ASN A 998 -38.16 25.32 7.64
CA ASN A 998 -38.08 25.51 9.09
C ASN A 998 -39.25 26.42 9.54
N THR A 999 -40.21 25.85 10.27
CA THR A 999 -41.39 26.56 10.77
C THR A 999 -41.27 27.01 12.22
N GLY A 1000 -40.18 26.64 12.89
CA GLY A 1000 -39.92 27.04 14.27
C GLY A 1000 -39.25 28.42 14.39
N LYS A 1001 -38.62 28.66 15.54
CA LYS A 1001 -38.10 29.98 15.93
C LYS A 1001 -36.58 30.08 15.98
N VAL A 1002 -35.89 28.96 15.83
CA VAL A 1002 -34.42 28.90 15.87
C VAL A 1002 -33.91 28.21 14.61
N ALA A 1003 -32.69 28.54 14.19
CA ALA A 1003 -32.04 27.85 13.08
C ALA A 1003 -31.85 26.36 13.46
N GLY A 1004 -31.86 25.49 12.46
CA GLY A 1004 -31.69 24.06 12.69
C GLY A 1004 -31.32 23.31 11.42
N LYS A 1005 -30.86 22.07 11.60
CA LYS A 1005 -30.57 21.15 10.51
C LYS A 1005 -31.57 20.01 10.52
N GLU A 1006 -32.03 19.61 9.34
CA GLU A 1006 -32.95 18.49 9.13
C GLU A 1006 -32.34 17.50 8.14
N ILE A 1007 -32.61 16.21 8.33
CA ILE A 1007 -32.17 15.14 7.43
C ILE A 1007 -33.39 14.56 6.74
N VAL A 1008 -33.50 14.83 5.45
CA VAL A 1008 -34.54 14.28 4.56
C VAL A 1008 -34.08 12.89 4.12
N GLN A 1009 -34.90 11.89 4.39
CA GLN A 1009 -34.57 10.49 4.12
C GLN A 1009 -35.47 9.96 3.00
N LEU A 1010 -34.87 9.42 1.95
CA LEU A 1010 -35.56 8.74 0.87
C LEU A 1010 -35.45 7.23 1.05
N TYR A 1011 -36.60 6.59 1.16
CA TYR A 1011 -36.72 5.14 1.15
C TYR A 1011 -37.50 4.66 -0.08
N ILE A 1012 -37.16 3.47 -0.57
CA ILE A 1012 -37.89 2.79 -1.66
C ILE A 1012 -38.44 1.47 -1.14
N GLY A 1013 -39.71 1.20 -1.44
CA GLY A 1013 -40.34 -0.10 -1.21
C GLY A 1013 -40.87 -0.68 -2.52
N ASP A 1014 -40.73 -1.98 -2.65
CA ASP A 1014 -41.27 -2.78 -3.75
C ASP A 1014 -42.65 -3.31 -3.35
N GLU A 1015 -43.72 -2.91 -4.05
CA GLU A 1015 -45.08 -3.33 -3.67
C GLU A 1015 -45.32 -4.83 -3.90
N LYS A 1016 -44.61 -5.42 -4.87
CA LYS A 1016 -44.76 -6.84 -5.22
C LYS A 1016 -43.48 -7.37 -5.85
N CYS A 1017 -42.76 -8.16 -5.07
CA CYS A 1017 -41.55 -8.86 -5.48
C CYS A 1017 -41.78 -10.39 -5.50
N SER A 1018 -41.00 -11.10 -6.30
CA SER A 1018 -40.94 -12.58 -6.29
C SER A 1018 -40.32 -13.15 -5.01
N VAL A 1019 -39.50 -12.37 -4.30
CA VAL A 1019 -38.83 -12.74 -3.06
C VAL A 1019 -39.26 -11.87 -1.88
N LEU A 1020 -38.94 -12.31 -0.65
CA LEU A 1020 -39.11 -11.46 0.53
C LEU A 1020 -38.24 -10.21 0.38
N ARG A 1021 -38.80 -9.02 0.58
CA ARG A 1021 -38.06 -7.75 0.67
C ARG A 1021 -38.50 -6.98 1.91
N PRO A 1022 -37.63 -6.10 2.45
CA PRO A 1022 -38.06 -5.14 3.47
C PRO A 1022 -39.21 -4.27 2.94
N VAL A 1023 -40.09 -3.82 3.83
CA VAL A 1023 -41.18 -2.88 3.46
C VAL A 1023 -40.65 -1.65 2.73
N LYS A 1024 -39.47 -1.18 3.15
CA LYS A 1024 -38.73 -0.09 2.53
C LYS A 1024 -37.25 -0.16 2.92
N GLU A 1025 -36.41 0.39 2.07
CA GLU A 1025 -34.95 0.45 2.25
C GLU A 1025 -34.48 1.89 2.02
N LEU A 1026 -33.55 2.38 2.84
CA LEU A 1026 -32.91 3.68 2.63
C LEU A 1026 -32.11 3.63 1.33
N LYS A 1027 -32.34 4.61 0.45
CA LYS A 1027 -31.63 4.71 -0.84
C LYS A 1027 -30.96 6.06 -1.03
N ASP A 1028 -31.39 7.11 -0.33
CA ASP A 1028 -30.66 8.36 -0.31
C ASP A 1028 -31.03 9.25 0.90
N PHE A 1029 -30.18 10.25 1.21
CA PHE A 1029 -30.47 11.25 2.23
C PHE A 1029 -29.75 12.57 1.98
N TYR A 1030 -30.34 13.67 2.43
CA TYR A 1030 -29.68 14.98 2.46
C TYR A 1030 -29.90 15.68 3.80
N LYS A 1031 -28.83 16.29 4.30
CA LYS A 1031 -28.88 17.19 5.46
C LYS A 1031 -28.94 18.64 4.98
N VAL A 1032 -29.98 19.36 5.38
CA VAL A 1032 -30.18 20.79 5.05
C VAL A 1032 -30.11 21.62 6.31
N GLU A 1033 -29.55 22.83 6.21
CA GLU A 1033 -29.52 23.83 7.28
C GLU A 1033 -30.45 24.97 6.91
N LEU A 1034 -31.37 25.33 7.81
CA LEU A 1034 -32.41 26.32 7.54
C LEU A 1034 -32.57 27.30 8.69
N GLN A 1035 -32.57 28.59 8.36
CA GLN A 1035 -32.97 29.68 9.25
C GLN A 1035 -34.49 29.65 9.52
N PRO A 1036 -34.99 30.28 10.60
CA PRO A 1036 -36.42 30.36 10.85
C PRO A 1036 -37.20 30.95 9.66
N GLY A 1037 -38.18 30.21 9.16
CA GLY A 1037 -39.00 30.59 8.01
C GLY A 1037 -38.38 30.31 6.64
N GLU A 1038 -37.11 29.91 6.57
CA GLU A 1038 -36.44 29.51 5.33
C GLU A 1038 -36.96 28.16 4.83
N GLU A 1039 -37.00 28.02 3.50
CA GLU A 1039 -37.35 26.78 2.81
C GLU A 1039 -36.33 26.46 1.72
N GLN A 1040 -36.04 25.18 1.55
CA GLN A 1040 -35.12 24.66 0.53
C GLN A 1040 -35.76 23.44 -0.16
N GLU A 1041 -35.57 23.32 -1.47
CA GLU A 1041 -35.91 22.11 -2.22
C GLU A 1041 -34.75 21.11 -2.16
N VAL A 1042 -35.08 19.87 -1.78
CA VAL A 1042 -34.18 18.72 -1.82
C VAL A 1042 -34.56 17.85 -3.02
N ALA A 1043 -33.58 17.50 -3.84
CA ALA A 1043 -33.75 16.67 -5.02
C ALA A 1043 -32.95 15.38 -4.88
N PHE A 1044 -33.60 14.25 -5.10
CA PHE A 1044 -33.00 12.92 -5.12
C PHE A 1044 -33.05 12.36 -6.54
N THR A 1045 -32.13 11.45 -6.83
CA THR A 1045 -32.14 10.67 -8.08
C THR A 1045 -32.38 9.21 -7.73
N VAL A 1046 -33.35 8.58 -8.41
CA VAL A 1046 -33.63 7.15 -8.31
C VAL A 1046 -33.31 6.50 -9.64
N GLU A 1047 -32.44 5.50 -9.63
CA GLU A 1047 -32.02 4.73 -10.78
C GLU A 1047 -32.38 3.25 -10.62
N ARG A 1048 -32.13 2.44 -11.65
CA ARG A 1048 -32.40 0.99 -11.62
C ARG A 1048 -31.75 0.32 -10.41
N ASP A 1049 -30.51 0.67 -10.09
CA ASP A 1049 -29.74 0.00 -9.04
C ASP A 1049 -30.38 0.16 -7.65
N ASP A 1050 -31.09 1.28 -7.40
CA ASP A 1050 -31.83 1.50 -6.16
C ASP A 1050 -32.99 0.52 -5.96
N LEU A 1051 -33.47 -0.08 -7.05
CA LEU A 1051 -34.61 -1.00 -7.07
C LEU A 1051 -34.19 -2.46 -6.94
N THR A 1052 -32.90 -2.75 -7.11
CA THR A 1052 -32.40 -4.12 -7.20
C THR A 1052 -32.43 -4.86 -5.87
N PHE A 1053 -32.56 -6.19 -5.94
CA PHE A 1053 -32.23 -7.15 -4.89
C PHE A 1053 -31.25 -8.19 -5.44
N PHE A 1054 -30.55 -8.92 -4.56
CA PHE A 1054 -29.64 -9.98 -4.96
C PHE A 1054 -30.37 -11.32 -5.03
N ASP A 1055 -30.31 -11.98 -6.18
CA ASP A 1055 -30.88 -13.31 -6.40
C ASP A 1055 -29.82 -14.40 -6.16
N ASP A 1056 -30.01 -15.21 -5.11
CA ASP A 1056 -29.10 -16.28 -4.72
C ASP A 1056 -28.90 -17.35 -5.80
N GLU A 1057 -29.96 -17.70 -6.53
CA GLU A 1057 -29.91 -18.80 -7.49
C GLU A 1057 -29.18 -18.37 -8.78
N ARG A 1058 -29.31 -17.09 -9.16
CA ARG A 1058 -28.70 -16.52 -10.36
C ARG A 1058 -27.35 -15.87 -10.10
N HIS A 1059 -27.03 -15.53 -8.85
CA HIS A 1059 -25.86 -14.77 -8.44
C HIS A 1059 -25.78 -13.39 -9.13
N GLU A 1060 -26.93 -12.70 -9.22
CA GLU A 1060 -27.07 -11.44 -9.97
C GLU A 1060 -27.97 -10.42 -9.24
N TRP A 1061 -27.74 -9.12 -9.50
CA TRP A 1061 -28.60 -8.03 -9.02
C TRP A 1061 -29.76 -7.77 -9.99
N ILE A 1062 -30.99 -7.98 -9.52
CA ILE A 1062 -32.21 -7.95 -10.32
C ILE A 1062 -33.15 -6.85 -9.84
N ALA A 1063 -33.66 -6.05 -10.77
CA ALA A 1063 -34.82 -5.19 -10.57
C ALA A 1063 -35.98 -5.79 -11.39
N GLU A 1064 -37.10 -6.10 -10.74
CA GLU A 1064 -38.28 -6.66 -11.42
C GLU A 1064 -39.20 -5.54 -11.90
N PRO A 1065 -39.75 -5.62 -13.13
CA PRO A 1065 -40.79 -4.70 -13.58
C PRO A 1065 -41.98 -4.73 -12.62
N GLY A 1066 -42.39 -3.56 -12.13
CA GLY A 1066 -43.31 -3.50 -11.01
C GLY A 1066 -43.60 -2.08 -10.54
N ARG A 1067 -44.49 -1.98 -9.56
CA ARG A 1067 -44.80 -0.70 -8.92
C ARG A 1067 -43.90 -0.52 -7.70
N PHE A 1068 -43.16 0.58 -7.70
CA PHE A 1068 -42.33 0.99 -6.59
C PHE A 1068 -42.94 2.18 -5.88
N LYS A 1069 -42.71 2.24 -4.57
CA LYS A 1069 -43.18 3.30 -3.70
C LYS A 1069 -42.01 4.04 -3.09
N ILE A 1070 -42.03 5.35 -3.24
CA ILE A 1070 -41.10 6.28 -2.61
C ILE A 1070 -41.72 6.73 -1.29
N TYR A 1071 -40.91 6.74 -0.24
CA TYR A 1071 -41.24 7.29 1.06
C TYR A 1071 -40.24 8.39 1.40
N ILE A 1072 -40.76 9.60 1.66
CA ILE A 1072 -39.98 10.71 2.18
C ILE A 1072 -40.34 10.88 3.64
N GLY A 1073 -39.33 10.80 4.52
CA GLY A 1073 -39.55 10.87 5.97
C GLY A 1073 -38.47 11.61 6.73
N ARG A 1074 -38.78 11.91 7.99
CA ARG A 1074 -37.85 12.42 9.01
C ARG A 1074 -37.12 11.31 9.76
N SER A 1075 -37.68 10.11 9.70
CA SER A 1075 -37.18 8.85 10.25
C SER A 1075 -37.87 7.69 9.52
N SER A 1076 -37.45 6.45 9.78
CA SER A 1076 -38.08 5.26 9.18
C SER A 1076 -39.55 5.07 9.56
N GLU A 1077 -40.03 5.58 10.71
CA GLU A 1077 -41.46 5.51 11.09
C GLU A 1077 -42.23 6.82 10.86
N ASP A 1078 -41.52 7.94 10.60
CA ASP A 1078 -42.13 9.26 10.43
C ASP A 1078 -42.10 9.68 8.95
N ILE A 1079 -43.04 9.14 8.18
CA ILE A 1079 -43.17 9.36 6.73
C ILE A 1079 -44.11 10.54 6.47
N GLU A 1080 -43.55 11.60 5.90
CA GLU A 1080 -44.23 12.86 5.58
C GLU A 1080 -44.91 12.85 4.21
N GLY A 1081 -44.38 12.05 3.28
CA GLY A 1081 -44.88 11.99 1.91
C GLY A 1081 -44.59 10.68 1.22
N THR A 1082 -45.47 10.29 0.30
CA THR A 1082 -45.22 9.14 -0.57
C THR A 1082 -45.54 9.47 -2.02
N ALA A 1083 -44.86 8.81 -2.93
CA ALA A 1083 -45.12 8.81 -4.37
C ALA A 1083 -44.97 7.39 -4.92
N THR A 1084 -45.51 7.12 -6.10
CA THR A 1084 -45.38 5.82 -6.76
C THR A 1084 -44.98 6.00 -8.21
N PHE A 1085 -44.19 5.07 -8.72
CA PHE A 1085 -43.85 4.98 -10.14
C PHE A 1085 -43.80 3.52 -10.56
N MET A 1086 -43.88 3.27 -11.87
CA MET A 1086 -43.72 1.94 -12.46
C MET A 1086 -42.30 1.79 -13.00
N TYR A 1087 -41.57 0.75 -12.59
CA TYR A 1087 -40.34 0.35 -13.28
C TYR A 1087 -40.70 -0.59 -14.44
N CYS A 1088 -40.14 -0.34 -15.62
CA CYS A 1088 -40.33 -1.13 -16.83
C CYS A 1088 -38.97 -1.48 -17.41
N ASP A 1089 -38.75 -2.75 -17.74
CA ASP A 1089 -37.51 -3.20 -18.41
C ASP A 1089 -37.41 -2.70 -19.86
#